data_AF-A0A7C1DAJ9-F1
#
_entry.id   AF-A0A7C1DAJ9-F1
#
_cell.length_a   1.000
_cell.length_b   1.000
_cell.length_c   1.000
_cell.angle_alpha   90.00
_cell.angle_beta   90.00
_cell.angle_gamma   90.00
#
_symmetry.space_group_name_H-M   'P 1'
#
loop_
_entity.id
_entity.type
_entity.pdbx_description
1 polymer ?
#
loop_
_entity_poly.entity_id
_entity_poly.type
_entity_poly.pdbx_seq_one_letter_code
_entity_poly.pdbx_strand_id
1 'polypeptide(L)'
;MIEKKASDMHLKEGRPPMMRVDGRLLPLDMEILTYEDMKEMVYAITDERQRKKFEDTNEMDLAYNLEGVARYRANAFRQMGKLELVLRAIPIKIPSLEELNLPSAIGEISMYPRGLVLVTGATGSGKSTTLASMINKVNENYSKHIVTIEDPIEFVHADKKSSVSQREVGLDTESFGSALKYVLRQDPDVILIGEMRDAVTVQTAISAAETGHMVFSTLHTIDTIQTISRILDFFPKEQQVQVRAQLAGALRAVISMRLVAKSDNMGMAPAVEILVVTPTVRGYLEEGRFGNIKDLIKEGSSGMQTFDQSLIEMHRKGLITLDDARRNATSQQEIDLALKGITSSRASAQSVLDGMMKEQARKDITTELIKARQLMDGNRLSEAYVIIEKLYAKNPQDEEIAGEMRKIKAAISTEQNKQAIKDIITEGLSIYNKGNIKGAIVKWQEGFNLDPANEQIKKYIKSAEENIRISENLPKLLSEGVEIYKSGNIDAAVSKWEEVLKHDPANKQARSYIDGALQKKRELKFKKEVEELYTGALKRVEEGGVIEGLLLLKRAMILNPGSQEIRKSFDECHNKLMQESFGGDDVESALTAEAFQKGIDKLLDEDYMTTIKEWKKAIEKRPLEKKLKDYMEEVKRIYKKRLEELMQKADEYYREKNILDAMSATNRILVFDPANEYALKFQRDIKPLVSEEVEKTYKEAMELFGQSRLKEAKARIESVLRLEPGHMTASKRLKEINERLATLKE
;
A
#
# COMPACT_ATOMS: atom_id res chain seq x y z
N MET A 1 18.29 -16.08 -36.34
CA MET A 1 17.27 -16.52 -35.35
C MET A 1 16.02 -17.09 -35.99
N ILE A 2 15.34 -16.30 -36.83
CA ILE A 2 14.03 -16.65 -37.39
C ILE A 2 14.05 -17.92 -38.26
N GLU A 3 14.98 -18.03 -39.21
CA GLU A 3 15.08 -19.20 -40.10
C GLU A 3 15.26 -20.53 -39.34
N LYS A 4 16.06 -20.50 -38.26
CA LYS A 4 16.34 -21.66 -37.40
C LYS A 4 15.29 -21.86 -36.29
N LYS A 5 14.22 -21.05 -36.26
CA LYS A 5 13.16 -21.07 -35.23
C LYS A 5 13.72 -21.03 -33.79
N ALA A 6 14.79 -20.28 -33.57
CA ALA A 6 15.40 -20.17 -32.25
C ALA A 6 14.62 -19.21 -31.35
N SER A 7 14.48 -19.55 -30.07
CA SER A 7 13.83 -18.70 -29.06
C SER A 7 14.72 -17.56 -28.60
N ASP A 8 16.00 -17.87 -28.34
CA ASP A 8 16.98 -16.94 -27.78
C ASP A 8 18.32 -17.04 -28.51
N MET A 9 19.06 -15.94 -28.57
CA MET A 9 20.43 -15.85 -29.06
C MET A 9 21.31 -15.26 -27.96
N HIS A 10 22.40 -15.94 -27.68
CA HIS A 10 23.37 -15.57 -26.66
C HIS A 10 24.67 -15.17 -27.36
N LEU A 11 25.06 -13.92 -27.17
CA LEU A 11 26.28 -13.32 -27.71
C LEU A 11 27.19 -13.01 -26.53
N LYS A 12 28.35 -13.64 -26.48
CA LYS A 12 29.26 -13.58 -25.33
C LYS A 12 30.69 -13.43 -25.80
N GLU A 13 31.39 -12.44 -25.27
CA GLU A 13 32.82 -12.24 -25.52
C GLU A 13 33.64 -13.51 -25.20
N GLY A 14 34.48 -13.92 -26.14
CA GLY A 14 35.32 -15.12 -26.03
C GLY A 14 34.61 -16.42 -26.38
N ARG A 15 33.41 -16.37 -26.96
CA ARG A 15 32.70 -17.54 -27.52
C ARG A 15 32.07 -17.24 -28.89
N PRO A 16 31.83 -18.28 -29.72
CA PRO A 16 30.97 -18.10 -30.88
C PRO A 16 29.53 -17.77 -30.43
N PRO A 17 28.74 -17.07 -31.26
CA PRO A 17 27.31 -16.89 -31.04
C PRO A 17 26.61 -18.22 -30.77
N MET A 18 25.71 -18.25 -29.79
CA MET A 18 24.93 -19.45 -29.47
C MET A 18 23.44 -19.17 -29.62
N MET A 19 22.66 -20.19 -29.96
CA MET A 19 21.22 -20.09 -30.16
C MET A 19 20.50 -21.18 -29.39
N ARG A 20 19.33 -20.84 -28.82
CA ARG A 20 18.42 -21.81 -28.22
C ARG A 20 17.41 -22.28 -29.25
N VAL A 21 17.50 -23.53 -29.68
CA VAL A 21 16.54 -24.18 -30.60
C VAL A 21 15.93 -25.37 -29.86
N ASP A 22 14.60 -25.44 -29.79
CA ASP A 22 13.85 -26.48 -29.07
C ASP A 22 14.36 -26.70 -27.63
N GLY A 23 14.64 -25.59 -26.94
CA GLY A 23 15.13 -25.57 -25.57
C GLY A 23 16.63 -25.85 -25.38
N ARG A 24 17.34 -26.29 -26.42
CA ARG A 24 18.78 -26.62 -26.36
C ARG A 24 19.65 -25.50 -26.88
N LEU A 25 20.74 -25.19 -26.19
CA LEU A 25 21.69 -24.15 -26.57
C LEU A 25 22.79 -24.75 -27.47
N LEU A 26 22.91 -24.24 -28.70
CA LEU A 26 23.83 -24.73 -29.72
C LEU A 26 24.71 -23.59 -30.24
N PRO A 27 26.04 -23.79 -30.38
CA PRO A 27 26.91 -22.81 -31.01
C PRO A 27 26.62 -22.71 -32.52
N LEU A 28 26.75 -21.51 -33.06
CA LEU A 28 26.81 -21.30 -34.50
C LEU A 28 28.23 -21.54 -35.00
N ASP A 29 28.33 -22.00 -36.25
CA ASP A 29 29.58 -22.13 -36.97
C ASP A 29 30.03 -20.74 -37.45
N MET A 30 30.55 -19.96 -36.51
CA MET A 30 30.98 -18.58 -36.66
C MET A 30 32.20 -18.32 -35.77
N GLU A 31 32.93 -17.24 -36.05
CA GLU A 31 34.10 -16.86 -35.27
C GLU A 31 33.77 -16.51 -33.81
N ILE A 32 34.80 -16.57 -32.96
CA ILE A 32 34.71 -16.18 -31.56
C ILE A 32 34.52 -14.66 -31.47
N LEU A 33 33.49 -14.22 -30.76
CA LEU A 33 33.19 -12.79 -30.57
C LEU A 33 34.25 -12.12 -29.69
N THR A 34 34.84 -11.04 -30.20
CA THR A 34 35.78 -10.18 -29.46
C THR A 34 35.05 -9.12 -28.63
N TYR A 35 35.80 -8.35 -27.83
CA TYR A 35 35.22 -7.24 -27.06
C TYR A 35 34.68 -6.15 -28.00
N GLU A 36 35.40 -5.87 -29.07
CA GLU A 36 35.08 -4.89 -30.10
C GLU A 36 33.78 -5.28 -30.83
N ASP A 37 33.64 -6.55 -31.22
CA ASP A 37 32.40 -7.06 -31.83
C ASP A 37 31.20 -6.87 -30.89
N MET A 38 31.36 -7.28 -29.62
CA MET A 38 30.30 -7.16 -28.62
C MET A 38 29.92 -5.70 -28.35
N LYS A 39 30.91 -4.81 -28.28
CA LYS A 39 30.69 -3.38 -28.08
C LYS A 39 29.93 -2.78 -29.26
N GLU A 40 30.32 -3.12 -30.49
CA GLU A 40 29.64 -2.67 -31.70
C GLU A 40 28.18 -3.15 -31.72
N MET A 41 27.92 -4.42 -31.42
CA MET A 41 26.56 -4.97 -31.35
C MET A 41 25.69 -4.28 -30.30
N VAL A 42 26.21 -4.04 -29.09
CA VAL A 42 25.47 -3.32 -28.03
C VAL A 42 25.19 -1.88 -28.46
N TYR A 43 26.16 -1.20 -29.07
CA TYR A 43 25.97 0.19 -29.53
C TYR A 43 24.99 0.28 -30.70
N ALA A 44 24.96 -0.72 -31.59
CA ALA A 44 24.03 -0.76 -32.71
C ALA A 44 22.56 -0.86 -32.29
N ILE A 45 22.28 -1.48 -31.14
CA ILE A 45 20.91 -1.64 -30.61
C ILE A 45 20.53 -0.58 -29.57
N THR A 46 21.41 0.38 -29.25
CA THR A 46 21.19 1.39 -28.20
C THR A 46 21.36 2.82 -28.69
N ASP A 47 20.56 3.74 -28.15
CA ASP A 47 20.76 5.19 -28.31
C ASP A 47 21.78 5.77 -27.32
N GLU A 48 22.17 7.05 -27.47
CA GLU A 48 23.18 7.70 -26.61
C GLU A 48 22.80 7.72 -25.13
N ARG A 49 21.52 7.90 -24.81
CA ARG A 49 21.02 7.91 -23.42
C ARG A 49 21.09 6.52 -22.81
N GLN A 50 20.69 5.51 -23.56
CA GLN A 50 20.74 4.10 -23.18
C GLN A 50 22.18 3.62 -23.01
N ARG A 51 23.10 4.01 -23.90
CA ARG A 51 24.53 3.71 -23.78
C ARG A 51 25.11 4.25 -22.49
N LYS A 52 24.87 5.53 -22.20
CA LYS A 52 25.34 6.15 -20.96
C LYS A 52 24.79 5.43 -19.73
N LYS A 53 23.49 5.11 -19.73
CA LYS A 53 22.87 4.34 -18.66
C LYS A 53 23.53 2.98 -18.48
N PHE A 54 23.76 2.23 -19.57
CA PHE A 54 24.42 0.93 -19.51
C PHE A 54 25.87 1.02 -19.01
N GLU A 55 26.60 2.08 -19.39
CA GLU A 55 27.95 2.34 -18.87
C GLU A 55 27.96 2.62 -17.36
N ASP A 56 26.92 3.30 -16.85
CA ASP A 56 26.76 3.59 -15.43
C ASP A 56 26.27 2.37 -14.62
N THR A 57 25.36 1.56 -15.17
CA THR A 57 24.68 0.46 -14.42
C THR A 57 25.25 -0.93 -14.70
N ASN A 58 26.01 -1.12 -15.77
CA ASN A 58 26.52 -2.40 -16.27
C ASN A 58 25.47 -3.43 -16.73
N GLU A 59 24.21 -3.03 -16.81
CA GLU A 59 23.09 -3.88 -17.21
C GLU A 59 21.92 -3.06 -17.75
N MET A 60 21.22 -3.58 -18.77
CA MET A 60 20.09 -2.91 -19.40
C MET A 60 19.19 -3.89 -20.17
N ASP A 61 17.89 -3.80 -19.92
CA ASP A 61 16.84 -4.34 -20.79
C ASP A 61 16.45 -3.29 -21.83
N LEU A 62 16.23 -3.73 -23.08
CA LEU A 62 15.70 -2.90 -24.16
C LEU A 62 14.89 -3.72 -25.17
N ALA A 63 14.05 -3.07 -25.95
CA ALA A 63 13.44 -3.63 -27.14
C ALA A 63 14.17 -3.13 -28.39
N TYR A 64 14.46 -4.03 -29.32
CA TYR A 64 15.08 -3.72 -30.62
C TYR A 64 14.18 -4.21 -31.75
N ASN A 65 13.77 -3.31 -32.63
CA ASN A 65 12.98 -3.65 -33.80
C ASN A 65 13.88 -3.76 -35.03
N LEU A 66 14.01 -4.95 -35.60
CA LEU A 66 14.67 -5.15 -36.88
C LEU A 66 13.60 -5.10 -37.99
N GLU A 67 13.52 -3.95 -38.66
CA GLU A 67 12.50 -3.67 -39.68
C GLU A 67 12.38 -4.81 -40.71
N GLY A 68 11.15 -5.23 -40.98
CA GLY A 68 10.83 -6.29 -41.95
C GLY A 68 11.19 -7.71 -41.50
N VAL A 69 11.85 -7.90 -40.35
CA VAL A 69 12.31 -9.23 -39.91
C VAL A 69 11.63 -9.68 -38.62
N ALA A 70 11.89 -9.00 -37.51
CA ALA A 70 11.36 -9.35 -36.19
C ALA A 70 11.68 -8.26 -35.15
N ARG A 71 10.88 -8.23 -34.09
CA ARG A 71 11.23 -7.50 -32.87
C ARG A 71 11.95 -8.44 -31.92
N TYR A 72 12.89 -7.89 -31.16
CA TYR A 72 13.68 -8.62 -30.17
C TYR A 72 13.61 -7.89 -28.83
N ARG A 73 13.53 -8.66 -27.76
CA ARG A 73 13.88 -8.17 -26.42
C ARG A 73 15.36 -8.46 -26.21
N ALA A 74 16.15 -7.43 -25.94
CA ALA A 74 17.57 -7.55 -25.67
C ALA A 74 17.86 -7.26 -24.19
N ASN A 75 18.75 -8.05 -23.61
CA ASN A 75 19.32 -7.79 -22.29
C ASN A 75 20.85 -7.76 -22.45
N ALA A 76 21.43 -6.58 -22.27
CA ALA A 76 22.88 -6.37 -22.29
C ALA A 76 23.38 -6.28 -20.85
N PHE A 77 24.45 -6.99 -20.52
CA PHE A 77 25.04 -6.99 -19.17
C PHE A 77 26.54 -7.31 -19.21
N ARG A 78 27.21 -7.13 -18.06
CA ARG A 78 28.60 -7.55 -17.88
C ARG A 78 28.72 -8.77 -16.98
N GLN A 79 29.53 -9.74 -17.40
CA GLN A 79 29.91 -10.89 -16.56
C GLN A 79 31.44 -10.97 -16.47
N MET A 80 31.97 -10.90 -15.24
CA MET A 80 33.42 -10.93 -15.00
C MET A 80 34.18 -9.87 -15.84
N GLY A 81 33.59 -8.68 -15.99
CA GLY A 81 34.13 -7.58 -16.81
C GLY A 81 33.86 -7.69 -18.30
N LYS A 82 33.44 -8.86 -18.80
CA LYS A 82 33.18 -9.12 -20.22
C LYS A 82 31.76 -8.77 -20.62
N LEU A 83 31.57 -8.36 -21.87
CA LEU A 83 30.25 -8.03 -22.42
C LEU A 83 29.47 -9.30 -22.78
N GLU A 84 28.17 -9.29 -22.44
CA GLU A 84 27.22 -10.31 -22.85
C GLU A 84 25.89 -9.66 -23.28
N LEU A 85 25.29 -10.23 -24.31
CA LEU A 85 24.03 -9.77 -24.88
C LEU A 85 23.14 -10.98 -25.15
N VAL A 86 21.94 -10.96 -24.60
CA VAL A 86 20.92 -11.99 -24.85
C VAL A 86 19.75 -11.37 -25.59
N LEU A 87 19.43 -11.92 -26.76
CA LEU A 87 18.32 -11.50 -27.61
C LEU A 87 17.25 -12.58 -27.59
N ARG A 88 16.01 -12.21 -27.29
CA ARG A 88 14.82 -13.08 -27.41
C ARG A 88 13.98 -12.61 -28.58
N ALA A 89 13.65 -13.51 -29.50
CA ALA A 89 12.74 -13.18 -30.60
C ALA A 89 11.31 -13.00 -30.08
N ILE A 90 10.68 -11.90 -30.46
CA ILE A 90 9.28 -11.62 -30.16
C ILE A 90 8.44 -12.10 -31.36
N PRO A 91 7.47 -13.02 -31.15
CA PRO A 91 6.64 -13.53 -32.24
C PRO A 91 5.83 -12.42 -32.92
N ILE A 92 5.88 -12.36 -34.27
CA ILE A 92 5.06 -11.43 -35.05
C ILE A 92 3.64 -11.97 -35.26
N LYS A 93 3.49 -13.29 -35.42
CA LYS A 93 2.18 -13.91 -35.63
C LYS A 93 1.44 -14.01 -34.30
N ILE A 94 0.38 -13.21 -34.17
CA ILE A 94 -0.59 -13.35 -33.08
C ILE A 94 -1.53 -14.51 -33.42
N PRO A 95 -1.64 -15.54 -32.57
CA PRO A 95 -2.59 -16.63 -32.81
C PRO A 95 -4.04 -16.15 -32.68
N SER A 96 -4.96 -16.82 -33.36
CA SER A 96 -6.39 -16.63 -33.13
C SER A 96 -6.83 -17.30 -31.82
N LEU A 97 -7.96 -16.87 -31.25
CA LEU A 97 -8.51 -17.48 -30.04
C LEU A 97 -8.84 -18.97 -30.26
N GLU A 98 -9.25 -19.30 -31.49
CA GLU A 98 -9.56 -20.64 -31.95
C GLU A 98 -8.28 -21.51 -32.05
N GLU A 99 -7.18 -20.99 -32.60
CA GLU A 99 -5.87 -21.67 -32.61
C GLU A 99 -5.35 -21.92 -31.17
N LEU A 100 -5.69 -21.06 -30.22
CA LEU A 100 -5.36 -21.23 -28.80
C LEU A 100 -6.23 -22.27 -28.07
N ASN A 101 -7.27 -22.82 -28.71
CA ASN A 101 -8.28 -23.68 -28.08
C ASN A 101 -9.00 -23.02 -26.90
N LEU A 102 -9.20 -21.70 -26.95
CA LEU A 102 -9.94 -20.98 -25.92
C LEU A 102 -11.46 -21.09 -26.13
N PRO A 103 -12.29 -21.11 -25.06
CA PRO A 103 -13.74 -21.12 -25.19
C PRO A 103 -14.29 -19.92 -25.97
N SER A 104 -15.37 -20.13 -26.74
CA SER A 104 -16.00 -19.09 -27.58
C SER A 104 -16.44 -17.87 -26.77
N ALA A 105 -16.80 -18.05 -25.49
CA ALA A 105 -17.15 -16.99 -24.56
C ALA A 105 -16.05 -15.90 -24.46
N ILE A 106 -14.77 -16.26 -24.57
CA ILE A 106 -13.66 -15.28 -24.53
C ILE A 106 -13.70 -14.38 -25.78
N GLY A 107 -14.07 -14.93 -26.93
CA GLY A 107 -14.30 -14.17 -28.16
C GLY A 107 -15.44 -13.17 -28.00
N GLU A 108 -16.55 -13.58 -27.39
CA GLU A 108 -17.69 -12.68 -27.10
C GLU A 108 -17.30 -11.58 -26.12
N ILE A 109 -16.60 -11.93 -25.03
CA ILE A 109 -16.10 -10.99 -24.02
C ILE A 109 -15.18 -9.93 -24.63
N SER A 110 -14.30 -10.32 -25.57
CA SER A 110 -13.39 -9.37 -26.23
C SER A 110 -14.11 -8.29 -27.02
N MET A 111 -15.37 -8.54 -27.42
CA MET A 111 -16.16 -7.67 -28.27
C MET A 111 -17.14 -6.77 -27.50
N TYR A 112 -17.07 -6.78 -26.16
CA TYR A 112 -17.90 -5.88 -25.35
C TYR A 112 -17.63 -4.41 -25.67
N PRO A 113 -18.67 -3.56 -25.67
CA PRO A 113 -18.52 -2.17 -26.09
C PRO A 113 -17.77 -1.32 -25.06
N ARG A 114 -17.89 -1.66 -23.77
CA ARG A 114 -17.32 -0.94 -22.63
C ARG A 114 -17.26 -1.78 -21.37
N GLY A 115 -16.36 -1.43 -20.46
CA GLY A 115 -16.19 -2.06 -19.15
C GLY A 115 -14.79 -2.61 -18.96
N LEU A 116 -14.58 -3.30 -17.84
CA LEU A 116 -13.30 -3.87 -17.44
C LEU A 116 -13.28 -5.39 -17.62
N VAL A 117 -12.28 -5.91 -18.33
CA VAL A 117 -12.01 -7.35 -18.46
C VAL A 117 -10.61 -7.65 -17.95
N LEU A 118 -10.51 -8.66 -17.09
CA LEU A 118 -9.27 -9.04 -16.44
C LEU A 118 -8.83 -10.43 -16.88
N VAL A 119 -7.59 -10.53 -17.34
CA VAL A 119 -6.96 -11.82 -17.67
C VAL A 119 -5.89 -12.11 -16.63
N THR A 120 -6.07 -13.15 -15.83
CA THR A 120 -5.24 -13.44 -14.66
C THR A 120 -4.60 -14.82 -14.72
N GLY A 121 -3.61 -15.05 -13.86
CA GLY A 121 -2.84 -16.30 -13.79
C GLY A 121 -1.38 -16.04 -13.46
N ALA A 122 -0.63 -17.10 -13.17
CA ALA A 122 0.80 -16.99 -12.88
C ALA A 122 1.62 -16.51 -14.10
N THR A 123 2.88 -16.15 -13.88
CA THR A 123 3.81 -15.88 -14.98
C THR A 123 3.90 -17.09 -15.91
N GLY A 124 3.84 -16.84 -17.22
CA GLY A 124 3.86 -17.91 -18.22
C GLY A 124 2.53 -18.65 -18.41
N SER A 125 1.41 -18.19 -17.85
CA SER A 125 0.09 -18.84 -18.04
C SER A 125 -0.62 -18.51 -19.36
N GLY A 126 0.02 -17.77 -20.27
CA GLY A 126 -0.56 -17.39 -21.56
C GLY A 126 -1.42 -16.11 -21.56
N LYS A 127 -1.32 -15.27 -20.50
CA LYS A 127 -2.07 -14.00 -20.39
C LYS A 127 -1.83 -13.06 -21.57
N SER A 128 -0.56 -12.74 -21.85
CA SER A 128 -0.19 -11.80 -22.92
C SER A 128 -0.62 -12.31 -24.29
N THR A 129 -0.46 -13.61 -24.55
CA THR A 129 -0.90 -14.25 -25.81
C THR A 129 -2.42 -14.16 -25.98
N THR A 130 -3.18 -14.39 -24.91
CA THR A 130 -4.65 -14.31 -24.94
C THR A 130 -5.12 -12.89 -25.13
N LEU A 131 -4.53 -11.93 -24.41
CA LEU A 131 -4.84 -10.50 -24.59
C LEU A 131 -4.51 -10.01 -26.00
N ALA A 132 -3.34 -10.38 -26.54
CA ALA A 132 -3.00 -10.07 -27.92
C ALA A 132 -4.02 -10.65 -28.90
N SER A 133 -4.48 -11.88 -28.68
CA SER A 133 -5.52 -12.50 -29.52
C SER A 133 -6.86 -11.76 -29.43
N MET A 134 -7.26 -11.34 -28.22
CA MET A 134 -8.48 -10.54 -27.99
C MET A 134 -8.39 -9.16 -28.64
N ILE A 135 -7.29 -8.43 -28.44
CA ILE A 135 -7.05 -7.12 -29.06
C ILE A 135 -7.00 -7.23 -30.57
N ASN A 136 -6.35 -8.27 -31.11
CA ASN A 136 -6.29 -8.50 -32.55
C ASN A 136 -7.70 -8.78 -33.13
N LYS A 137 -8.55 -9.53 -32.42
CA LYS A 137 -9.95 -9.74 -32.81
C LYS A 137 -10.72 -8.42 -32.86
N VAL A 138 -10.53 -7.53 -31.88
CA VAL A 138 -11.13 -6.18 -31.92
C VAL A 138 -10.63 -5.39 -33.13
N ASN A 139 -9.32 -5.37 -33.36
CA ASN A 139 -8.68 -4.66 -34.47
C ASN A 139 -9.15 -5.14 -35.86
N GLU A 140 -9.50 -6.42 -36.00
CA GLU A 140 -10.03 -6.99 -37.26
C GLU A 140 -11.51 -6.65 -37.50
N ASN A 141 -12.26 -6.38 -36.44
CA ASN A 141 -13.73 -6.32 -36.51
C ASN A 141 -14.29 -4.90 -36.36
N TYR A 142 -13.60 -4.00 -35.66
CA TYR A 142 -14.08 -2.64 -35.39
C TYR A 142 -13.12 -1.55 -35.88
N SER A 143 -13.66 -0.36 -36.13
CA SER A 143 -12.91 0.87 -36.39
C SER A 143 -12.83 1.68 -35.10
N LYS A 144 -11.79 1.41 -34.31
CA LYS A 144 -11.55 1.99 -32.99
C LYS A 144 -10.12 2.49 -32.86
N HIS A 145 -9.87 3.34 -31.88
CA HIS A 145 -8.51 3.63 -31.43
C HIS A 145 -8.17 2.74 -30.23
N ILE A 146 -7.15 1.90 -30.39
CA ILE A 146 -6.65 0.98 -29.37
C ILE A 146 -5.33 1.52 -28.84
N VAL A 147 -5.23 1.75 -27.53
CA VAL A 147 -3.99 2.15 -26.89
C VAL A 147 -3.53 1.06 -25.93
N THR A 148 -2.29 0.59 -26.07
CA THR A 148 -1.68 -0.37 -25.14
C THR A 148 -0.55 0.29 -24.35
N ILE A 149 -0.45 -0.04 -23.07
CA ILE A 149 0.63 0.40 -22.18
C ILE A 149 1.26 -0.86 -21.59
N GLU A 150 2.50 -1.16 -21.95
CA GLU A 150 3.16 -2.45 -21.69
C GLU A 150 4.59 -2.28 -21.16
N ASP A 151 5.13 -3.30 -20.49
CA ASP A 151 6.45 -3.28 -19.85
C ASP A 151 7.10 -4.70 -19.88
N PRO A 152 7.78 -5.10 -20.97
CA PRO A 152 7.83 -4.46 -22.28
C PRO A 152 6.65 -4.89 -23.20
N ILE A 153 6.60 -4.40 -24.44
CA ILE A 153 5.63 -4.88 -25.44
C ILE A 153 5.96 -6.31 -25.86
N GLU A 154 5.00 -7.23 -25.69
CA GLU A 154 5.17 -8.67 -25.96
C GLU A 154 4.65 -9.10 -27.35
N PHE A 155 3.70 -8.37 -27.93
CA PHE A 155 3.16 -8.64 -29.26
C PHE A 155 2.98 -7.32 -30.02
N VAL A 156 3.35 -7.29 -31.30
CA VAL A 156 3.17 -6.11 -32.13
C VAL A 156 1.89 -6.22 -32.93
N HIS A 157 1.03 -5.23 -32.79
CA HIS A 157 -0.23 -5.10 -33.52
C HIS A 157 -0.06 -4.14 -34.70
N ALA A 158 -0.15 -4.67 -35.91
CA ALA A 158 -0.29 -3.81 -37.09
C ALA A 158 -1.72 -3.25 -37.16
N ASP A 159 -1.85 -2.04 -37.67
CA ASP A 159 -3.16 -1.43 -37.96
C ASP A 159 -3.96 -2.29 -38.95
N LYS A 160 -5.25 -2.48 -38.65
CA LYS A 160 -6.21 -3.18 -39.53
C LYS A 160 -7.43 -2.31 -39.74
N LYS A 161 -8.58 -2.63 -39.12
CA LYS A 161 -9.74 -1.73 -39.11
C LYS A 161 -9.61 -0.67 -38.02
N SER A 162 -8.92 -1.01 -36.92
CA SER A 162 -8.58 -0.09 -35.85
C SER A 162 -7.18 0.49 -36.04
N SER A 163 -6.96 1.66 -35.45
CA SER A 163 -5.61 2.22 -35.26
C SER A 163 -5.08 1.78 -33.90
N VAL A 164 -3.84 1.27 -33.85
CA VAL A 164 -3.24 0.70 -32.64
C VAL A 164 -1.98 1.47 -32.24
N SER A 165 -2.05 2.14 -31.09
CA SER A 165 -0.93 2.87 -30.49
C SER A 165 -0.37 2.08 -29.30
N GLN A 166 0.78 1.44 -29.46
CA GLN A 166 1.44 0.70 -28.37
C GLN A 166 2.51 1.56 -27.72
N ARG A 167 2.52 1.61 -26.37
CA ARG A 167 3.46 2.41 -25.59
C ARG A 167 4.21 1.54 -24.59
N GLU A 168 5.52 1.45 -24.74
CA GLU A 168 6.40 0.72 -23.84
C GLU A 168 6.91 1.62 -22.69
N VAL A 169 6.79 1.13 -21.46
CA VAL A 169 7.32 1.81 -20.27
C VAL A 169 8.84 1.81 -20.31
N GLY A 170 9.45 2.98 -20.06
CA GLY A 170 10.89 3.21 -20.16
C GLY A 170 11.36 3.69 -21.54
N LEU A 171 10.56 3.47 -22.60
CA LEU A 171 10.85 3.90 -23.96
C LEU A 171 9.90 5.02 -24.43
N ASP A 172 8.60 4.75 -24.51
CA ASP A 172 7.56 5.67 -25.04
C ASP A 172 6.84 6.46 -23.93
N THR A 173 7.01 6.03 -22.69
CA THR A 173 6.46 6.65 -21.48
C THR A 173 7.34 6.35 -20.29
N GLU A 174 7.46 7.28 -19.35
CA GLU A 174 8.32 7.09 -18.17
C GLU A 174 7.79 6.03 -17.19
N SER A 175 6.46 5.89 -17.11
CA SER A 175 5.79 4.97 -16.18
C SER A 175 4.35 4.68 -16.63
N PHE A 176 3.74 3.63 -16.05
CA PHE A 176 2.30 3.36 -16.17
C PHE A 176 1.46 4.57 -15.73
N GLY A 177 1.79 5.20 -14.60
CA GLY A 177 1.05 6.36 -14.10
C GLY A 177 1.08 7.56 -15.05
N SER A 178 2.24 7.85 -15.66
CA SER A 178 2.35 8.90 -16.68
C SER A 178 1.53 8.56 -17.92
N ALA A 179 1.62 7.32 -18.42
CA ALA A 179 0.86 6.88 -19.57
C ALA A 179 -0.65 6.96 -19.34
N LEU A 180 -1.13 6.46 -18.20
CA LEU A 180 -2.53 6.48 -17.79
C LEU A 180 -3.10 7.88 -17.59
N LYS A 181 -2.29 8.82 -17.12
CA LYS A 181 -2.69 10.23 -17.00
C LYS A 181 -3.06 10.84 -18.35
N TYR A 182 -2.35 10.47 -19.42
CA TYR A 182 -2.55 11.04 -20.74
C TYR A 182 -3.44 10.20 -21.65
N VAL A 183 -3.56 8.89 -21.42
CA VAL A 183 -4.32 7.99 -22.31
C VAL A 183 -5.75 8.43 -22.51
N LEU A 184 -6.43 8.91 -21.46
CA LEU A 184 -7.81 9.41 -21.56
C LEU A 184 -7.98 10.69 -22.40
N ARG A 185 -6.86 11.33 -22.79
CA ARG A 185 -6.84 12.50 -23.68
C ARG A 185 -6.36 12.17 -25.09
N GLN A 186 -6.08 10.89 -25.36
CA GLN A 186 -5.63 10.39 -26.65
C GLN A 186 -6.81 9.84 -27.48
N ASP A 187 -8.05 10.13 -27.08
CA ASP A 187 -9.27 9.61 -27.72
C ASP A 187 -9.26 8.07 -27.90
N PRO A 188 -8.95 7.27 -26.86
CA PRO A 188 -8.97 5.82 -26.98
C PRO A 188 -10.42 5.29 -26.92
N ASP A 189 -10.71 4.21 -27.64
CA ASP A 189 -11.92 3.40 -27.41
C ASP A 189 -11.60 2.16 -26.56
N VAL A 190 -10.39 1.62 -26.73
CA VAL A 190 -9.89 0.42 -26.07
C VAL A 190 -8.55 0.71 -25.42
N ILE A 191 -8.41 0.36 -24.14
CA ILE A 191 -7.19 0.55 -23.38
C ILE A 191 -6.71 -0.80 -22.85
N LEU A 192 -5.49 -1.19 -23.19
CA LEU A 192 -4.80 -2.32 -22.56
C LEU A 192 -3.78 -1.78 -21.56
N ILE A 193 -3.95 -2.15 -20.30
CA ILE A 193 -2.99 -1.89 -19.22
C ILE A 193 -2.27 -3.22 -18.96
N GLY A 194 -0.95 -3.27 -19.24
CA GLY A 194 -0.18 -4.51 -19.17
C GLY A 194 -0.35 -5.25 -17.84
N GLU A 195 -0.25 -4.54 -16.71
CA GLU A 195 -0.48 -5.09 -15.37
C GLU A 195 -0.99 -4.02 -14.40
N MET A 196 -1.87 -4.41 -13.48
CA MET A 196 -2.27 -3.58 -12.35
C MET A 196 -1.45 -3.92 -11.09
N ARG A 197 -0.54 -3.02 -10.71
CA ARG A 197 0.38 -3.21 -9.58
C ARG A 197 0.06 -2.37 -8.34
N ASP A 198 -0.78 -1.34 -8.49
CA ASP A 198 -1.09 -0.40 -7.42
C ASP A 198 -2.53 0.14 -7.51
N ALA A 199 -2.98 0.78 -6.44
CA ALA A 199 -4.32 1.35 -6.31
C ALA A 199 -4.61 2.42 -7.38
N VAL A 200 -3.61 3.19 -7.78
CA VAL A 200 -3.76 4.28 -8.76
C VAL A 200 -4.09 3.69 -10.14
N THR A 201 -3.35 2.67 -10.54
CA THR A 201 -3.54 1.95 -11.81
C THR A 201 -4.91 1.29 -11.83
N VAL A 202 -5.29 0.60 -10.74
CA VAL A 202 -6.60 -0.04 -10.60
C VAL A 202 -7.75 0.97 -10.63
N GLN A 203 -7.65 2.06 -9.88
CA GLN A 203 -8.67 3.11 -9.86
C GLN A 203 -8.83 3.75 -11.24
N THR A 204 -7.72 3.95 -11.95
CA THR A 204 -7.76 4.52 -13.31
C THR A 204 -8.42 3.55 -14.28
N ALA A 205 -8.13 2.25 -14.20
CA ALA A 205 -8.77 1.22 -15.01
C ALA A 205 -10.29 1.17 -14.78
N ILE A 206 -10.73 1.19 -13.52
CA ILE A 206 -12.16 1.23 -13.15
C ILE A 206 -12.80 2.51 -13.68
N SER A 207 -12.18 3.67 -13.48
CA SER A 207 -12.72 4.96 -13.92
C SER A 207 -12.82 5.07 -15.46
N ALA A 208 -11.83 4.53 -16.18
CA ALA A 208 -11.85 4.47 -17.64
C ALA A 208 -13.00 3.56 -18.14
N ALA A 209 -13.19 2.41 -17.50
CA ALA A 209 -14.29 1.50 -17.80
C ALA A 209 -15.67 2.13 -17.50
N GLU A 210 -15.80 2.89 -16.41
CA GLU A 210 -17.03 3.63 -16.07
C GLU A 210 -17.34 4.76 -17.07
N THR A 211 -16.30 5.42 -17.59
CA THR A 211 -16.45 6.51 -18.59
C THR A 211 -16.70 6.02 -20.02
N GLY A 212 -16.90 4.71 -20.21
CA GLY A 212 -17.37 4.14 -21.47
C GLY A 212 -16.29 3.48 -22.33
N HIS A 213 -15.06 3.38 -21.83
CA HIS A 213 -13.97 2.69 -22.52
C HIS A 213 -14.05 1.18 -22.32
N MET A 214 -13.51 0.41 -23.26
CA MET A 214 -13.22 -1.00 -23.05
C MET A 214 -11.80 -1.15 -22.50
N VAL A 215 -11.66 -1.65 -21.28
CA VAL A 215 -10.37 -1.77 -20.59
C VAL A 215 -10.00 -3.23 -20.38
N PHE A 216 -8.81 -3.60 -20.84
CA PHE A 216 -8.20 -4.90 -20.58
C PHE A 216 -7.02 -4.74 -19.63
N SER A 217 -6.86 -5.66 -18.69
CA SER A 217 -5.69 -5.66 -17.80
C SER A 217 -5.35 -7.04 -17.26
N THR A 218 -4.16 -7.19 -16.68
CA THR A 218 -3.74 -8.42 -15.98
C THR A 218 -3.50 -8.24 -14.49
N LEU A 219 -3.63 -9.35 -13.75
CA LEU A 219 -3.11 -9.55 -12.40
C LEU A 219 -2.52 -10.97 -12.28
N HIS A 220 -1.67 -11.21 -11.27
CA HIS A 220 -1.06 -12.52 -10.99
C HIS A 220 -1.82 -13.34 -9.94
N THR A 221 -3.15 -13.34 -10.00
CA THR A 221 -4.04 -14.16 -9.15
C THR A 221 -4.36 -15.50 -9.80
N ILE A 222 -4.69 -16.51 -8.99
CA ILE A 222 -4.83 -17.90 -9.45
C ILE A 222 -6.26 -18.31 -9.81
N ASP A 223 -7.26 -17.52 -9.42
CA ASP A 223 -8.68 -17.74 -9.71
C ASP A 223 -9.49 -16.42 -9.73
N THR A 224 -10.76 -16.51 -10.13
CA THR A 224 -11.63 -15.34 -10.35
C THR A 224 -12.00 -14.61 -9.06
N ILE A 225 -12.30 -15.33 -7.98
CA ILE A 225 -12.71 -14.75 -6.69
C ILE A 225 -11.52 -14.05 -6.03
N GLN A 226 -10.34 -14.69 -6.03
CA GLN A 226 -9.11 -14.10 -5.52
C GLN A 226 -8.72 -12.87 -6.33
N THR A 227 -9.00 -12.83 -7.65
CA THR A 227 -8.80 -11.63 -8.46
C THR A 227 -9.62 -10.45 -7.92
N ILE A 228 -10.91 -10.66 -7.62
CA ILE A 228 -11.77 -9.62 -7.05
C ILE A 228 -11.25 -9.19 -5.68
N SER A 229 -10.91 -10.13 -4.80
CA SER A 229 -10.35 -9.81 -3.48
C SER A 229 -9.05 -9.01 -3.59
N ARG A 230 -8.15 -9.40 -4.49
CA ARG A 230 -6.87 -8.72 -4.70
C ARG A 230 -7.03 -7.29 -5.19
N ILE A 231 -8.03 -7.02 -6.03
CA ILE A 231 -8.36 -5.66 -6.45
C ILE A 231 -8.75 -4.79 -5.24
N LEU A 232 -9.60 -5.32 -4.36
CA LEU A 232 -10.04 -4.60 -3.17
C LEU A 232 -8.88 -4.40 -2.18
N ASP A 233 -7.95 -5.35 -2.09
CA ASP A 233 -6.79 -5.29 -1.20
C ASP A 233 -5.78 -4.18 -1.57
N PHE A 234 -5.85 -3.61 -2.79
CA PHE A 234 -5.08 -2.40 -3.11
C PHE A 234 -5.58 -1.15 -2.36
N PHE A 235 -6.79 -1.20 -1.80
CA PHE A 235 -7.42 -0.05 -1.17
C PHE A 235 -7.57 -0.24 0.35
N PRO A 236 -7.47 0.85 1.13
CA PRO A 236 -7.78 0.83 2.56
C PRO A 236 -9.19 0.30 2.83
N LYS A 237 -9.38 -0.40 3.96
CA LYS A 237 -10.65 -1.08 4.30
C LYS A 237 -11.87 -0.16 4.25
N GLU A 238 -11.69 1.12 4.58
CA GLU A 238 -12.75 2.13 4.58
C GLU A 238 -13.23 2.46 3.15
N GLN A 239 -12.35 2.35 2.16
CA GLN A 239 -12.66 2.60 0.74
C GLN A 239 -13.15 1.34 0.01
N GLN A 240 -12.87 0.14 0.54
CA GLN A 240 -13.21 -1.12 -0.13
C GLN A 240 -14.70 -1.25 -0.46
N VAL A 241 -15.60 -0.74 0.38
CA VAL A 241 -17.05 -0.76 0.09
C VAL A 241 -17.37 0.07 -1.15
N GLN A 242 -16.80 1.27 -1.27
CA GLN A 242 -16.99 2.15 -2.42
C GLN A 242 -16.36 1.55 -3.68
N VAL A 243 -15.11 1.10 -3.59
CA VAL A 243 -14.39 0.50 -4.73
C VAL A 243 -15.09 -0.76 -5.21
N ARG A 244 -15.65 -1.57 -4.31
CA ARG A 244 -16.42 -2.76 -4.66
C ARG A 244 -17.67 -2.41 -5.46
N ALA A 245 -18.39 -1.34 -5.08
CA ALA A 245 -19.53 -0.85 -5.84
C ALA A 245 -19.13 -0.36 -7.24
N GLN A 246 -18.03 0.42 -7.35
CA GLN A 246 -17.49 0.85 -8.64
C GLN A 246 -17.06 -0.32 -9.52
N LEU A 247 -16.34 -1.28 -8.92
CA LEU A 247 -15.92 -2.50 -9.60
C LEU A 247 -17.12 -3.29 -10.10
N ALA A 248 -18.21 -3.39 -9.33
CA ALA A 248 -19.43 -4.07 -9.77
C ALA A 248 -20.09 -3.39 -10.99
N GLY A 249 -20.03 -2.06 -11.06
CA GLY A 249 -20.47 -1.29 -12.21
C GLY A 249 -19.57 -1.45 -13.44
N ALA A 250 -18.26 -1.46 -13.24
CA ALA A 250 -17.25 -1.45 -14.29
C ALA A 250 -16.93 -2.85 -14.86
N LEU A 251 -16.80 -3.87 -13.99
CA LEU A 251 -16.34 -5.21 -14.35
C LEU A 251 -17.33 -5.91 -15.30
N ARG A 252 -16.79 -6.63 -16.28
CA ARG A 252 -17.55 -7.42 -17.26
C ARG A 252 -17.17 -8.89 -17.22
N ALA A 253 -15.87 -9.19 -17.10
CA ALA A 253 -15.42 -10.56 -16.94
C ALA A 253 -14.06 -10.66 -16.24
N VAL A 254 -13.82 -11.81 -15.62
CA VAL A 254 -12.50 -12.25 -15.16
C VAL A 254 -12.22 -13.61 -15.79
N ILE A 255 -11.05 -13.75 -16.42
CA ILE A 255 -10.57 -14.96 -17.09
C ILE A 255 -9.27 -15.36 -16.40
N SER A 256 -9.31 -16.40 -15.56
CA SER A 256 -8.12 -16.93 -14.90
C SER A 256 -7.56 -18.10 -15.68
N MET A 257 -6.24 -18.10 -15.91
CA MET A 257 -5.58 -19.01 -16.86
C MET A 257 -4.49 -19.86 -16.21
N ARG A 258 -4.38 -21.10 -16.68
CA ARG A 258 -3.26 -22.03 -16.43
C ARG A 258 -2.90 -22.77 -17.71
N LEU A 259 -1.63 -23.10 -17.91
CA LEU A 259 -1.19 -23.94 -19.02
C LEU A 259 -1.00 -25.38 -18.57
N VAL A 260 -1.58 -26.31 -19.30
CA VAL A 260 -1.50 -27.76 -19.05
C VAL A 260 -0.81 -28.42 -20.23
N ALA A 261 0.07 -29.39 -19.97
CA ALA A 261 0.73 -30.14 -21.03
C ALA A 261 -0.30 -30.89 -21.89
N LYS A 262 -0.12 -30.87 -23.22
CA LYS A 262 -0.97 -31.65 -24.12
C LYS A 262 -0.68 -33.14 -24.00
N SER A 263 -1.69 -33.96 -24.26
CA SER A 263 -1.61 -35.44 -24.24
C SER A 263 -0.58 -36.00 -25.22
N ASP A 264 -0.33 -35.31 -26.34
CA ASP A 264 0.68 -35.64 -27.34
C ASP A 264 2.09 -35.18 -26.96
N ASN A 265 2.25 -34.51 -25.80
CA ASN A 265 3.46 -33.84 -25.33
C ASN A 265 4.03 -32.78 -26.29
N MET A 266 3.25 -32.33 -27.27
CA MET A 266 3.64 -31.29 -28.23
C MET A 266 3.05 -29.94 -27.82
N GLY A 267 3.57 -29.41 -26.71
CA GLY A 267 3.27 -28.08 -26.21
C GLY A 267 2.19 -28.06 -25.11
N MET A 268 1.55 -26.90 -24.96
CA MET A 268 0.65 -26.60 -23.86
C MET A 268 -0.74 -26.20 -24.36
N ALA A 269 -1.77 -26.46 -23.57
CA ALA A 269 -3.15 -26.03 -23.79
C ALA A 269 -3.64 -25.20 -22.58
N PRO A 270 -4.38 -24.10 -22.80
CA PRO A 270 -4.89 -23.27 -21.71
C PRO A 270 -6.14 -23.88 -21.07
N ALA A 271 -6.07 -24.14 -19.76
CA ALA A 271 -7.25 -24.32 -18.92
C ALA A 271 -7.67 -22.97 -18.35
N VAL A 272 -8.97 -22.66 -18.41
CA VAL A 272 -9.48 -21.34 -18.02
C VAL A 272 -10.71 -21.40 -17.12
N GLU A 273 -10.70 -20.60 -16.06
CA GLU A 273 -11.89 -20.29 -15.26
C GLU A 273 -12.44 -18.94 -15.71
N ILE A 274 -13.75 -18.86 -15.94
CA ILE A 274 -14.40 -17.68 -16.50
C ILE A 274 -15.53 -17.24 -15.57
N LEU A 275 -15.46 -16.00 -15.13
CA LEU A 275 -16.54 -15.28 -14.47
C LEU A 275 -17.05 -14.19 -15.43
N VAL A 276 -18.35 -14.21 -15.73
CA VAL A 276 -19.04 -13.15 -16.47
C VAL A 276 -19.95 -12.38 -15.52
N VAL A 277 -19.86 -11.05 -15.52
CA VAL A 277 -20.62 -10.20 -14.59
C VAL A 277 -22.03 -9.95 -15.12
N THR A 278 -22.92 -10.90 -14.83
CA THR A 278 -24.37 -10.77 -15.06
C THR A 278 -25.01 -9.81 -14.04
N PRO A 279 -26.27 -9.38 -14.22
CA PRO A 279 -26.97 -8.56 -13.21
C PRO A 279 -26.98 -9.18 -11.81
N THR A 280 -27.12 -10.50 -11.71
CA THR A 280 -27.09 -11.23 -10.43
C THR A 280 -25.69 -11.21 -9.81
N VAL A 281 -24.64 -11.47 -10.61
CA VAL A 281 -23.25 -11.39 -10.15
C VAL A 281 -22.92 -9.98 -9.68
N ARG A 282 -23.39 -8.94 -10.39
CA ARG A 282 -23.22 -7.55 -9.99
C ARG A 282 -23.82 -7.29 -8.60
N GLY A 283 -25.05 -7.72 -8.35
CA GLY A 283 -25.69 -7.57 -7.03
C GLY A 283 -24.90 -8.25 -5.91
N TYR A 284 -24.47 -9.50 -6.12
CA TYR A 284 -23.63 -10.21 -5.15
C TYR A 284 -22.25 -9.57 -4.96
N LEU A 285 -21.68 -8.98 -6.01
CA LEU A 285 -20.41 -8.27 -5.93
C LEU A 285 -20.55 -7.00 -5.10
N GLU A 286 -21.59 -6.19 -5.31
CA GLU A 286 -21.88 -4.98 -4.52
C GLU A 286 -22.01 -5.29 -3.02
N GLU A 287 -22.73 -6.36 -2.68
CA GLU A 287 -22.96 -6.81 -1.31
C GLU A 287 -21.77 -7.55 -0.68
N GLY A 288 -20.78 -7.97 -1.48
CA GLY A 288 -19.62 -8.74 -1.00
C GLY A 288 -19.89 -10.23 -0.75
N ARG A 289 -20.91 -10.81 -1.40
CA ARG A 289 -21.31 -12.22 -1.29
C ARG A 289 -20.53 -13.13 -2.25
N PHE A 290 -19.21 -13.21 -2.08
CA PHE A 290 -18.32 -13.97 -2.99
C PHE A 290 -18.61 -15.49 -3.06
N GLY A 291 -19.11 -16.08 -1.97
CA GLY A 291 -19.51 -17.49 -1.95
C GLY A 291 -20.60 -17.80 -2.99
N ASN A 292 -21.60 -16.93 -3.11
CA ASN A 292 -22.67 -17.08 -4.08
C ASN A 292 -22.19 -16.92 -5.53
N ILE A 293 -21.20 -16.05 -5.76
CA ILE A 293 -20.58 -15.92 -7.09
C ILE A 293 -19.86 -17.22 -7.47
N LYS A 294 -19.16 -17.86 -6.52
CA LYS A 294 -18.49 -19.15 -6.75
C LYS A 294 -19.49 -20.25 -7.14
N ASP A 295 -20.65 -20.29 -6.49
CA ASP A 295 -21.71 -21.23 -6.82
C ASP A 295 -22.24 -21.00 -8.25
N LEU A 296 -22.45 -19.74 -8.65
CA LEU A 296 -22.89 -19.40 -10.02
C LEU A 296 -21.86 -19.78 -11.10
N ILE A 297 -20.56 -19.61 -10.83
CA ILE A 297 -19.51 -20.07 -11.75
C ILE A 297 -19.60 -21.59 -11.91
N LYS A 298 -19.82 -22.33 -10.81
CA LYS A 298 -19.95 -23.79 -10.81
C LYS A 298 -21.20 -24.28 -11.56
N GLU A 299 -22.28 -23.51 -11.60
CA GLU A 299 -23.45 -23.81 -12.42
C GLU A 299 -23.17 -23.70 -13.93
N GLY A 300 -22.16 -22.90 -14.34
CA GLY A 300 -21.67 -22.84 -15.72
C GLY A 300 -22.57 -22.08 -16.71
N SER A 301 -23.52 -21.29 -16.22
CA SER A 301 -24.44 -20.52 -17.08
C SER A 301 -23.76 -19.27 -17.68
N SER A 302 -24.28 -18.74 -18.80
CA SER A 302 -23.82 -17.49 -19.42
C SER A 302 -22.33 -17.45 -19.79
N GLY A 303 -21.76 -18.59 -20.22
CA GLY A 303 -20.34 -18.70 -20.58
C GLY A 303 -19.37 -18.73 -19.39
N MET A 304 -19.89 -18.84 -18.16
CA MET A 304 -19.08 -19.09 -16.98
C MET A 304 -18.63 -20.54 -16.91
N GLN A 305 -17.49 -20.79 -16.29
CA GLN A 305 -17.01 -22.14 -15.99
C GLN A 305 -15.92 -22.11 -14.93
N THR A 306 -15.81 -23.19 -14.16
CA THR A 306 -14.68 -23.41 -13.23
C THR A 306 -13.45 -23.98 -13.96
N PHE A 307 -12.28 -23.90 -13.32
CA PHE A 307 -11.10 -24.64 -13.81
C PHE A 307 -11.37 -26.13 -13.98
N ASP A 308 -12.07 -26.74 -13.02
CA ASP A 308 -12.29 -28.19 -13.02
C ASP A 308 -13.20 -28.58 -14.20
N GLN A 309 -14.22 -27.78 -14.52
CA GLN A 309 -15.05 -27.96 -15.72
C GLN A 309 -14.23 -27.83 -17.01
N SER A 310 -13.36 -26.82 -17.09
CA SER A 310 -12.45 -26.64 -18.24
C SER A 310 -11.52 -27.85 -18.41
N LEU A 311 -10.93 -28.37 -17.33
CA LEU A 311 -10.04 -29.53 -17.36
C LEU A 311 -10.77 -30.81 -17.77
N ILE A 312 -12.00 -31.01 -17.27
CA ILE A 312 -12.85 -32.15 -17.66
C ILE A 312 -13.16 -32.09 -19.15
N GLU A 313 -13.50 -30.92 -19.69
CA GLU A 313 -13.77 -30.75 -21.12
C GLU A 313 -12.53 -30.98 -21.97
N MET A 314 -11.37 -30.43 -21.57
CA MET A 314 -10.09 -30.64 -22.26
C MET A 314 -9.72 -32.12 -22.30
N HIS A 315 -9.90 -32.85 -21.19
CA HIS A 315 -9.65 -34.28 -21.14
C HIS A 315 -10.62 -35.07 -22.03
N ARG A 316 -11.92 -34.74 -22.01
CA ARG A 316 -12.94 -35.36 -22.88
C ARG A 316 -12.66 -35.15 -24.37
N LYS A 317 -12.07 -34.00 -24.74
CA LYS A 317 -11.60 -33.71 -26.11
C LYS A 317 -10.27 -34.39 -26.46
N GLY A 318 -9.67 -35.14 -25.53
CA GLY A 318 -8.38 -35.80 -25.72
C GLY A 318 -7.18 -34.84 -25.72
N LEU A 319 -7.36 -33.56 -25.32
CA LEU A 319 -6.29 -32.56 -25.35
C LEU A 319 -5.25 -32.75 -24.25
N ILE A 320 -5.65 -33.29 -23.09
CA ILE A 320 -4.78 -33.51 -21.93
C ILE A 320 -4.98 -34.91 -21.35
N THR A 321 -3.95 -35.42 -20.66
CA THR A 321 -4.05 -36.70 -19.95
C THR A 321 -4.90 -36.55 -18.68
N LEU A 322 -5.43 -37.66 -18.17
CA LEU A 322 -6.16 -37.69 -16.91
C LEU A 322 -5.28 -37.25 -15.74
N ASP A 323 -4.02 -37.66 -15.73
CA ASP A 323 -3.08 -37.32 -14.65
C ASP A 323 -2.70 -35.84 -14.67
N ASP A 324 -2.61 -35.22 -15.85
CA ASP A 324 -2.42 -33.77 -15.97
C ASP A 324 -3.68 -33.01 -15.53
N ALA A 325 -4.88 -33.51 -15.88
CA ALA A 325 -6.14 -32.93 -15.41
C ALA A 325 -6.22 -32.93 -13.87
N ARG A 326 -5.91 -34.06 -13.22
CA ARG A 326 -5.89 -34.18 -11.75
C ARG A 326 -4.86 -33.25 -11.11
N ARG A 327 -3.64 -33.18 -11.65
CA ARG A 327 -2.57 -32.35 -11.09
C ARG A 327 -2.87 -30.85 -11.12
N ASN A 328 -3.68 -30.40 -12.08
CA ASN A 328 -4.01 -28.99 -12.27
C ASN A 328 -5.38 -28.58 -11.72
N ALA A 329 -6.17 -29.55 -11.25
CA ALA A 329 -7.51 -29.32 -10.70
C ALA A 329 -7.47 -28.58 -9.36
N THR A 330 -8.51 -27.78 -9.13
CA THR A 330 -8.79 -27.20 -7.81
C THR A 330 -9.26 -28.29 -6.86
N SER A 331 -10.05 -29.26 -7.33
CA SER A 331 -10.43 -30.45 -6.59
C SER A 331 -10.23 -31.73 -7.42
N GLN A 332 -9.24 -32.54 -7.05
CA GLN A 332 -9.02 -33.85 -7.68
C GLN A 332 -10.25 -34.77 -7.57
N GLN A 333 -10.99 -34.67 -6.47
CA GLN A 333 -12.21 -35.45 -6.26
C GLN A 333 -13.31 -35.07 -7.26
N GLU A 334 -13.42 -33.79 -7.64
CA GLU A 334 -14.42 -33.37 -8.63
C GLU A 334 -14.11 -33.94 -10.03
N ILE A 335 -12.83 -34.01 -10.40
CA ILE A 335 -12.40 -34.67 -11.65
C ILE A 335 -12.81 -36.15 -11.64
N ASP A 336 -12.49 -36.88 -10.56
CA ASP A 336 -12.79 -38.31 -10.46
C ASP A 336 -14.30 -38.61 -10.46
N LEU A 337 -15.09 -37.77 -9.78
CA LEU A 337 -16.55 -37.87 -9.75
C LEU A 337 -17.16 -37.61 -11.13
N ALA A 338 -16.73 -36.54 -11.81
CA ALA A 338 -17.22 -36.18 -13.13
C ALA A 338 -16.90 -37.22 -14.21
N LEU A 339 -15.79 -37.95 -14.08
CA LEU A 339 -15.41 -39.03 -14.99
C LEU A 339 -16.16 -40.33 -14.74
N LYS A 340 -16.64 -40.55 -13.51
CA LYS A 340 -17.56 -41.64 -13.18
C LYS A 340 -19.01 -41.33 -13.54
N GLY A 341 -19.27 -40.19 -14.17
CA GLY A 341 -20.62 -39.71 -14.50
C GLY A 341 -21.41 -39.24 -13.27
N ILE A 342 -20.76 -39.09 -12.11
CA ILE A 342 -21.39 -38.65 -10.87
C ILE A 342 -21.12 -37.15 -10.73
N THR A 343 -22.06 -36.31 -11.12
CA THR A 343 -22.07 -34.91 -10.70
C THR A 343 -22.46 -34.84 -9.23
N SER A 344 -21.61 -34.27 -8.37
CA SER A 344 -21.76 -34.34 -6.91
C SER A 344 -23.15 -33.91 -6.41
N SER A 345 -23.94 -34.85 -5.91
CA SER A 345 -25.10 -34.58 -5.05
C SER A 345 -24.81 -35.04 -3.61
N ARG A 346 -25.03 -34.14 -2.65
CA ARG A 346 -24.41 -33.97 -1.33
C ARG A 346 -24.75 -34.98 -0.20
N ALA A 347 -25.14 -36.23 -0.47
CA ALA A 347 -25.97 -36.97 0.50
C ALA A 347 -25.33 -38.02 1.45
N SER A 348 -24.08 -38.52 1.27
CA SER A 348 -23.73 -39.85 1.82
C SER A 348 -22.56 -39.99 2.82
N ALA A 349 -21.78 -38.95 3.15
CA ALA A 349 -20.55 -39.14 3.96
C ALA A 349 -20.73 -39.01 5.49
N GLN A 350 -21.83 -38.43 5.98
CA GLN A 350 -21.96 -38.00 7.38
C GLN A 350 -22.36 -39.13 8.37
N SER A 351 -22.96 -40.24 7.90
CA SER A 351 -23.70 -41.14 8.80
C SER A 351 -22.85 -42.17 9.57
N VAL A 352 -21.55 -42.33 9.26
CA VAL A 352 -20.75 -43.45 9.79
C VAL A 352 -19.97 -43.08 11.07
N LEU A 353 -19.61 -41.80 11.24
CA LEU A 353 -18.79 -41.33 12.37
C LEU A 353 -19.55 -41.24 13.70
N ASP A 354 -20.88 -41.13 13.66
CA ASP A 354 -21.72 -40.87 14.85
C ASP A 354 -21.95 -42.09 15.77
N GLY A 355 -21.54 -43.29 15.35
CA GLY A 355 -21.86 -44.54 16.06
C GLY A 355 -20.98 -44.84 17.29
N MET A 356 -19.70 -44.48 17.26
CA MET A 356 -18.70 -45.01 18.21
C MET A 356 -18.56 -44.22 19.52
N MET A 357 -19.04 -42.98 19.59
CA MET A 357 -18.86 -42.12 20.79
C MET A 357 -20.00 -42.20 21.82
N LYS A 358 -21.07 -42.96 21.57
CA LYS A 358 -22.32 -42.92 22.37
C LYS A 358 -22.30 -43.69 23.70
N GLU A 359 -21.34 -44.59 23.95
CA GLU A 359 -21.45 -45.55 25.07
C GLU A 359 -20.82 -45.06 26.38
N GLN A 360 -19.71 -44.33 26.32
CA GLN A 360 -19.02 -43.79 27.51
C GLN A 360 -19.76 -42.60 28.15
N ALA A 361 -20.45 -41.79 27.34
CA ALA A 361 -21.14 -40.58 27.77
C ALA A 361 -22.37 -40.85 28.66
N ARG A 362 -22.97 -42.05 28.59
CA ARG A 362 -24.22 -42.36 29.31
C ARG A 362 -24.09 -42.48 30.83
N LYS A 363 -22.92 -42.85 31.37
CA LYS A 363 -22.75 -43.07 32.83
C LYS A 363 -22.61 -41.78 33.63
N ASP A 364 -21.97 -40.75 33.09
CA ASP A 364 -21.76 -39.48 33.78
C ASP A 364 -23.06 -38.65 33.88
N ILE A 365 -23.96 -38.82 32.91
CA ILE A 365 -25.26 -38.13 32.86
C ILE A 365 -26.16 -38.53 34.02
N THR A 366 -26.21 -39.82 34.37
CA THR A 366 -27.12 -40.34 35.40
C THR A 366 -26.85 -39.76 36.79
N THR A 367 -25.58 -39.53 37.14
CA THR A 367 -25.17 -39.05 38.48
C THR A 367 -25.56 -37.59 38.72
N GLU A 368 -25.36 -36.72 37.73
CA GLU A 368 -25.67 -35.29 37.84
C GLU A 368 -27.19 -35.03 37.82
N LEU A 369 -27.97 -35.86 37.12
CA LEU A 369 -29.45 -35.78 37.13
C LEU A 369 -30.05 -36.05 38.52
N ILE A 370 -29.48 -36.99 39.29
CA ILE A 370 -29.94 -37.29 40.66
C ILE A 370 -29.75 -36.08 41.58
N LYS A 371 -28.60 -35.41 41.47
CA LYS A 371 -28.29 -34.21 42.26
C LYS A 371 -29.21 -33.05 41.94
N ALA A 372 -29.55 -32.87 40.66
CA ALA A 372 -30.50 -31.84 40.24
C ALA A 372 -31.92 -32.08 40.80
N ARG A 373 -32.39 -33.33 40.82
CA ARG A 373 -33.70 -33.71 41.40
C ARG A 373 -33.78 -33.38 42.90
N GLN A 374 -32.74 -33.71 43.66
CA GLN A 374 -32.68 -33.39 45.10
C GLN A 374 -32.77 -31.88 45.39
N LEU A 375 -32.18 -31.05 44.54
CA LEU A 375 -32.26 -29.58 44.69
C LEU A 375 -33.65 -29.02 44.33
N MET A 376 -34.34 -29.63 43.37
CA MET A 376 -35.73 -29.29 43.05
C MET A 376 -36.67 -29.63 44.20
N ASP A 377 -36.52 -30.82 44.79
CA ASP A 377 -37.33 -31.26 45.94
C ASP A 377 -37.09 -30.38 47.18
N GLY A 378 -35.89 -29.80 47.31
CA GLY A 378 -35.53 -28.83 48.34
C GLY A 378 -35.94 -27.37 48.07
N ASN A 379 -36.77 -27.11 47.04
CA ASN A 379 -37.22 -25.78 46.61
C ASN A 379 -36.08 -24.79 46.24
N ARG A 380 -34.90 -25.29 45.89
CA ARG A 380 -33.74 -24.50 45.43
C ARG A 380 -33.69 -24.49 43.90
N LEU A 381 -34.76 -23.97 43.28
CA LEU A 381 -35.01 -24.05 41.85
C LEU A 381 -33.91 -23.40 41.00
N SER A 382 -33.33 -22.28 41.43
CA SER A 382 -32.28 -21.59 40.67
C SER A 382 -30.99 -22.41 40.58
N GLU A 383 -30.62 -23.13 41.64
CA GLU A 383 -29.42 -23.98 41.65
C GLU A 383 -29.63 -25.28 40.87
N ALA A 384 -30.82 -25.87 40.98
CA ALA A 384 -31.20 -27.01 40.16
C ALA A 384 -31.20 -26.67 38.66
N TYR A 385 -31.62 -25.45 38.29
CA TYR A 385 -31.64 -24.98 36.91
C TYR A 385 -30.25 -24.93 36.30
N VAL A 386 -29.27 -24.39 37.01
CA VAL A 386 -27.88 -24.29 36.54
C VAL A 386 -27.28 -25.68 36.24
N ILE A 387 -27.57 -26.69 37.06
CA ILE A 387 -27.09 -28.07 36.84
C ILE A 387 -27.76 -28.68 35.60
N ILE A 388 -29.09 -28.56 35.48
CA ILE A 388 -29.84 -29.13 34.35
C ILE A 388 -29.51 -28.40 33.04
N GLU A 389 -29.29 -27.08 33.05
CA GLU A 389 -28.85 -26.29 31.90
C GLU A 389 -27.49 -26.75 31.38
N LYS A 390 -26.54 -26.99 32.28
CA LYS A 390 -25.22 -27.52 31.93
C LYS A 390 -25.29 -28.93 31.32
N LEU A 391 -26.19 -29.78 31.80
CA LEU A 391 -26.40 -31.12 31.24
C LEU A 391 -27.11 -31.08 29.87
N TYR A 392 -28.12 -30.22 29.74
CA TYR A 392 -28.90 -30.05 28.51
C TYR A 392 -28.06 -29.43 27.38
N ALA A 393 -27.20 -28.46 27.69
CA ALA A 393 -26.27 -27.87 26.73
C ALA A 393 -25.28 -28.88 26.14
N LYS A 394 -24.91 -29.91 26.92
CA LYS A 394 -24.02 -30.99 26.47
C LYS A 394 -24.76 -32.09 25.70
N ASN A 395 -26.02 -32.39 26.05
CA ASN A 395 -26.79 -33.50 25.49
C ASN A 395 -28.26 -33.08 25.20
N PRO A 396 -28.51 -32.24 24.19
CA PRO A 396 -29.84 -31.64 23.95
C PRO A 396 -30.89 -32.63 23.39
N GLN A 397 -30.46 -33.78 22.87
CA GLN A 397 -31.32 -34.83 22.28
C GLN A 397 -31.74 -35.90 23.31
N ASP A 398 -31.28 -35.80 24.56
CA ASP A 398 -31.63 -36.74 25.62
C ASP A 398 -33.02 -36.41 26.20
N GLU A 399 -33.98 -37.31 26.02
CA GLU A 399 -35.36 -37.08 26.45
C GLU A 399 -35.52 -36.94 27.97
N GLU A 400 -34.65 -37.57 28.77
CA GLU A 400 -34.71 -37.48 30.22
C GLU A 400 -34.24 -36.11 30.69
N ILE A 401 -33.10 -35.62 30.17
CA ILE A 401 -32.58 -34.28 30.46
C ILE A 401 -33.54 -33.20 29.95
N ALA A 402 -34.10 -33.38 28.74
CA ALA A 402 -35.10 -32.47 28.18
C ALA A 402 -36.42 -32.48 28.96
N GLY A 403 -36.79 -33.61 29.54
CA GLY A 403 -37.93 -33.77 30.44
C GLY A 403 -37.75 -32.98 31.74
N GLU A 404 -36.60 -33.14 32.42
CA GLU A 404 -36.28 -32.40 33.64
C GLU A 404 -36.12 -30.89 33.38
N MET A 405 -35.52 -30.50 32.25
CA MET A 405 -35.44 -29.11 31.81
C MET A 405 -36.82 -28.48 31.59
N ARG A 406 -37.79 -29.23 31.06
CA ARG A 406 -39.18 -28.76 30.93
C ARG A 406 -39.85 -28.58 32.29
N LYS A 407 -39.66 -29.52 33.22
CA LYS A 407 -40.24 -29.45 34.58
C LYS A 407 -39.73 -28.22 35.35
N ILE A 408 -38.41 -27.98 35.33
CA ILE A 408 -37.83 -26.84 36.05
C ILE A 408 -38.18 -25.50 35.41
N LYS A 409 -38.22 -25.41 34.07
CA LYS A 409 -38.72 -24.21 33.37
C LYS A 409 -40.18 -23.93 33.67
N ALA A 410 -41.02 -24.96 33.77
CA ALA A 410 -42.43 -24.80 34.15
C ALA A 410 -42.58 -24.34 35.61
N ALA A 411 -41.74 -24.86 36.53
CA ALA A 411 -41.74 -24.45 37.93
C ALA A 411 -41.27 -22.99 38.14
N ILE A 412 -40.34 -22.49 37.31
CA ILE A 412 -39.82 -21.12 37.36
C ILE A 412 -40.74 -20.12 36.62
N SER A 413 -41.43 -20.56 35.57
CA SER A 413 -42.35 -19.74 34.75
C SER A 413 -43.74 -19.60 35.39
N THR A 414 -43.83 -18.92 36.53
CA THR A 414 -45.12 -18.40 37.03
C THR A 414 -45.44 -17.05 36.36
N GLU A 415 -46.73 -16.75 36.17
CA GLU A 415 -47.20 -15.48 35.57
C GLU A 415 -46.69 -14.25 36.36
N GLN A 416 -46.53 -14.39 37.68
CA GLN A 416 -45.98 -13.37 38.58
C GLN A 416 -44.51 -13.05 38.31
N ASN A 417 -43.67 -14.03 37.97
CA ASN A 417 -42.24 -13.82 37.72
C ASN A 417 -41.99 -13.03 36.43
N LYS A 418 -42.80 -13.26 35.38
CA LYS A 418 -42.65 -12.58 34.07
C LYS A 418 -42.84 -11.06 34.15
N GLN A 419 -43.76 -10.59 34.99
CA GLN A 419 -43.98 -9.15 35.16
C GLN A 419 -42.85 -8.51 35.97
N ALA A 420 -42.44 -9.13 37.09
CA ALA A 420 -41.34 -8.66 37.93
C ALA A 420 -40.02 -8.52 37.15
N ILE A 421 -39.71 -9.44 36.24
CA ILE A 421 -38.50 -9.42 35.41
C ILE A 421 -38.48 -8.22 34.44
N LYS A 422 -39.62 -7.90 33.83
CA LYS A 422 -39.71 -6.75 32.91
C LYS A 422 -39.45 -5.43 33.64
N ASP A 423 -39.98 -5.32 34.85
CA ASP A 423 -39.81 -4.14 35.69
C ASP A 423 -38.34 -4.01 36.12
N ILE A 424 -37.71 -5.11 36.54
CA ILE A 424 -36.28 -5.19 36.90
C ILE A 424 -35.36 -4.82 35.73
N ILE A 425 -35.63 -5.31 34.51
CA ILE A 425 -34.81 -4.98 33.33
C ILE A 425 -34.90 -3.49 33.02
N THR A 426 -36.12 -2.93 33.06
CA THR A 426 -36.37 -1.51 32.77
C THR A 426 -35.70 -0.61 33.79
N GLU A 427 -35.80 -0.97 35.07
CA GLU A 427 -35.15 -0.25 36.17
C GLU A 427 -33.63 -0.34 36.08
N GLY A 428 -33.07 -1.54 35.84
CA GLY A 428 -31.63 -1.73 35.70
C GLY A 428 -31.04 -0.97 34.50
N LEU A 429 -31.74 -0.93 33.35
CA LEU A 429 -31.35 -0.12 32.19
C LEU A 429 -31.39 1.39 32.49
N SER A 430 -32.40 1.84 33.23
CA SER A 430 -32.50 3.24 33.67
C SER A 430 -31.33 3.62 34.58
N ILE A 431 -30.97 2.74 35.53
CA ILE A 431 -29.84 2.94 36.43
C ILE A 431 -28.50 2.92 35.65
N TYR A 432 -28.37 2.02 34.69
CA TYR A 432 -27.19 1.90 33.83
C TYR A 432 -26.98 3.15 32.96
N ASN A 433 -28.04 3.62 32.30
CA ASN A 433 -28.01 4.82 31.45
C ASN A 433 -27.74 6.11 32.25
N LYS A 434 -28.05 6.11 33.55
CA LYS A 434 -27.67 7.19 34.48
C LYS A 434 -26.22 7.10 34.96
N GLY A 435 -25.43 6.14 34.47
CA GLY A 435 -24.02 5.97 34.81
C GLY A 435 -23.75 5.19 36.11
N ASN A 436 -24.78 4.66 36.78
CA ASN A 436 -24.62 3.87 38.00
C ASN A 436 -24.50 2.37 37.67
N ILE A 437 -23.32 1.97 37.18
CA ILE A 437 -23.10 0.61 36.70
C ILE A 437 -23.25 -0.44 37.82
N LYS A 438 -22.76 -0.14 39.04
CA LYS A 438 -22.88 -1.02 40.21
C LYS A 438 -24.35 -1.24 40.61
N GLY A 439 -25.15 -0.17 40.63
CA GLY A 439 -26.58 -0.25 40.93
C GLY A 439 -27.35 -1.05 39.88
N ALA A 440 -26.98 -0.94 38.60
CA ALA A 440 -27.60 -1.69 37.52
C ALA A 440 -27.33 -3.21 37.64
N ILE A 441 -26.11 -3.60 38.00
CA ILE A 441 -25.74 -5.01 38.22
C ILE A 441 -26.54 -5.60 39.38
N VAL A 442 -26.60 -4.91 40.52
CA VAL A 442 -27.39 -5.38 41.67
C VAL A 442 -28.85 -5.59 41.26
N LYS A 443 -29.43 -4.64 40.52
CA LYS A 443 -30.80 -4.73 40.04
C LYS A 443 -31.01 -5.90 39.09
N TRP A 444 -30.13 -6.10 38.12
CA TRP A 444 -30.23 -7.24 37.21
C TRP A 444 -29.98 -8.59 37.91
N GLN A 445 -29.16 -8.63 38.95
CA GLN A 445 -28.94 -9.83 39.77
C GLN A 445 -30.23 -10.25 40.52
N GLU A 446 -31.06 -9.30 40.96
CA GLU A 446 -32.39 -9.59 41.51
C GLU A 446 -33.26 -10.33 40.48
N GLY A 447 -33.25 -9.90 39.22
CA GLY A 447 -33.99 -10.54 38.14
C GLY A 447 -33.41 -11.89 37.73
N PHE A 448 -32.08 -12.04 37.78
CA PHE A 448 -31.40 -13.32 37.51
C PHE A 448 -31.77 -14.38 38.55
N ASN A 449 -31.93 -13.99 39.82
CA ASN A 449 -32.32 -14.89 40.88
C ASN A 449 -33.78 -15.38 40.73
N LEU A 450 -34.66 -14.55 40.14
CA LEU A 450 -36.07 -14.87 39.88
C LEU A 450 -36.26 -15.77 38.64
N ASP A 451 -35.49 -15.54 37.57
CA ASP A 451 -35.48 -16.38 36.38
C ASP A 451 -34.07 -16.51 35.80
N PRO A 452 -33.33 -17.55 36.25
CA PRO A 452 -32.01 -17.86 35.73
C PRO A 452 -32.00 -18.23 34.25
N ALA A 453 -33.15 -18.52 33.63
CA ALA A 453 -33.27 -18.81 32.20
C ALA A 453 -33.32 -17.54 31.33
N ASN A 454 -33.37 -16.35 31.94
CA ASN A 454 -33.51 -15.11 31.21
C ASN A 454 -32.20 -14.67 30.54
N GLU A 455 -32.10 -14.94 29.24
CA GLU A 455 -30.93 -14.61 28.41
C GLU A 455 -30.61 -13.10 28.35
N GLN A 456 -31.62 -12.25 28.51
CA GLN A 456 -31.44 -10.81 28.43
C GLN A 456 -30.70 -10.26 29.65
N ILE A 457 -31.07 -10.72 30.86
CA ILE A 457 -30.42 -10.33 32.11
C ILE A 457 -28.96 -10.80 32.17
N LYS A 458 -28.68 -12.04 31.75
CA LYS A 458 -27.31 -12.60 31.68
C LYS A 458 -26.36 -11.71 30.87
N LYS A 459 -26.82 -11.22 29.72
CA LYS A 459 -26.03 -10.34 28.84
C LYS A 459 -25.74 -8.99 29.49
N TYR A 460 -26.71 -8.40 30.18
CA TYR A 460 -26.56 -7.11 30.82
C TYR A 460 -25.59 -7.14 32.02
N ILE A 461 -25.68 -8.16 32.88
CA ILE A 461 -24.76 -8.31 34.03
C ILE A 461 -23.30 -8.41 33.55
N LYS A 462 -23.04 -9.33 32.60
CA LYS A 462 -21.69 -9.57 32.09
C LYS A 462 -21.06 -8.32 31.48
N SER A 463 -21.83 -7.55 30.70
CA SER A 463 -21.35 -6.32 30.09
C SER A 463 -21.04 -5.22 31.11
N ALA A 464 -21.79 -5.17 32.22
CA ALA A 464 -21.62 -4.14 33.23
C ALA A 464 -20.47 -4.41 34.20
N GLU A 465 -20.21 -5.67 34.56
CA GLU A 465 -19.06 -6.07 35.37
C GLU A 465 -17.72 -5.73 34.71
N GLU A 466 -17.65 -5.91 33.39
CA GLU A 466 -16.46 -5.58 32.59
C GLU A 466 -16.15 -4.07 32.63
N ASN A 467 -17.18 -3.22 32.59
CA ASN A 467 -17.02 -1.76 32.59
C ASN A 467 -16.59 -1.18 33.94
N ILE A 468 -17.01 -1.75 35.07
CA ILE A 468 -16.60 -1.27 36.41
C ILE A 468 -15.10 -1.44 36.64
N ARG A 469 -14.58 -2.61 36.26
CA ARG A 469 -13.18 -2.98 36.48
C ARG A 469 -12.21 -2.01 35.80
N ILE A 470 -12.62 -1.43 34.68
CA ILE A 470 -11.83 -0.46 33.92
C ILE A 470 -11.86 0.93 34.60
N SER A 471 -13.02 1.34 35.14
CA SER A 471 -13.23 2.68 35.70
C SER A 471 -12.44 2.97 37.00
N GLU A 472 -12.21 1.96 37.85
CA GLU A 472 -11.62 2.17 39.17
C GLU A 472 -10.11 2.47 39.15
N ASN A 473 -9.40 2.18 38.05
CA ASN A 473 -7.95 2.32 37.97
C ASN A 473 -7.48 3.66 37.37
N LEU A 474 -8.37 4.43 36.72
CA LEU A 474 -8.01 5.63 35.96
C LEU A 474 -7.59 6.85 36.81
N PRO A 475 -8.23 7.18 37.95
CA PRO A 475 -7.86 8.36 38.74
C PRO A 475 -6.45 8.27 39.33
N LYS A 476 -6.00 7.05 39.69
CA LYS A 476 -4.67 6.81 40.25
C LYS A 476 -3.57 7.14 39.23
N LEU A 477 -3.72 6.65 38.00
CA LEU A 477 -2.79 6.91 36.89
C LEU A 477 -2.67 8.41 36.55
N LEU A 478 -3.79 9.14 36.58
CA LEU A 478 -3.78 10.60 36.37
C LEU A 478 -2.93 11.33 37.42
N SER A 479 -3.10 10.97 38.70
CA SER A 479 -2.37 11.60 39.81
C SER A 479 -0.87 11.30 39.79
N GLU A 480 -0.47 10.07 39.43
CA GLU A 480 0.94 9.69 39.28
C GLU A 480 1.63 10.53 38.19
N GLY A 481 0.98 10.75 37.04
CA GLY A 481 1.55 11.56 35.97
C GLY A 481 1.79 13.03 36.38
N VAL A 482 0.91 13.62 37.21
CA VAL A 482 1.06 15.00 37.70
C VAL A 482 2.27 15.14 38.63
N GLU A 483 2.50 14.18 39.54
CA GLU A 483 3.66 14.21 40.43
C GLU A 483 4.97 14.06 39.65
N ILE A 484 5.00 13.19 38.63
CA ILE A 484 6.16 13.05 37.74
C ILE A 484 6.40 14.37 36.97
N TYR A 485 5.36 15.03 36.50
CA TYR A 485 5.50 16.31 35.78
C TYR A 485 6.12 17.40 36.66
N LYS A 486 5.70 17.50 37.93
CA LYS A 486 6.28 18.46 38.89
C LYS A 486 7.76 18.21 39.16
N SER A 487 8.23 16.97 39.03
CA SER A 487 9.65 16.62 39.17
C SER A 487 10.53 17.09 37.99
N GLY A 488 9.91 17.61 36.92
CA GLY A 488 10.60 18.06 35.70
C GLY A 488 10.78 16.97 34.64
N ASN A 489 10.35 15.73 34.90
CA ASN A 489 10.40 14.64 33.93
C ASN A 489 9.14 14.62 33.04
N ILE A 490 9.18 15.43 31.98
CA ILE A 490 8.04 15.62 31.07
C ILE A 490 7.66 14.32 30.34
N ASP A 491 8.64 13.53 29.88
CA ASP A 491 8.38 12.33 29.06
C ASP A 491 7.72 11.21 29.87
N ALA A 492 8.18 10.99 31.11
CA ALA A 492 7.55 10.00 31.99
C ALA A 492 6.13 10.41 32.40
N ALA A 493 5.84 11.72 32.52
CA ALA A 493 4.50 12.21 32.81
C ALA A 493 3.53 11.98 31.63
N VAL A 494 3.97 12.28 30.41
CA VAL A 494 3.18 12.04 29.18
C VAL A 494 2.84 10.56 29.03
N SER A 495 3.82 9.67 29.21
CA SER A 495 3.60 8.22 29.12
C SER A 495 2.53 7.71 30.09
N LYS A 496 2.44 8.29 31.29
CA LYS A 496 1.43 7.93 32.29
C LYS A 496 0.02 8.40 31.92
N TRP A 497 -0.11 9.57 31.31
CA TRP A 497 -1.41 10.06 30.84
C TRP A 497 -1.87 9.36 29.55
N GLU A 498 -0.97 8.90 28.70
CA GLU A 498 -1.31 8.05 27.55
C GLU A 498 -1.88 6.68 27.98
N GLU A 499 -1.40 6.13 29.10
CA GLU A 499 -1.95 4.92 29.70
C GLU A 499 -3.44 5.10 30.09
N VAL A 500 -3.81 6.28 30.60
CA VAL A 500 -5.21 6.63 30.89
C VAL A 500 -6.06 6.64 29.61
N LEU A 501 -5.53 7.21 28.52
CA LEU A 501 -6.24 7.29 27.23
C LEU A 501 -6.43 5.95 26.53
N LYS A 502 -5.59 4.94 26.80
CA LYS A 502 -5.80 3.57 26.30
C LYS A 502 -7.06 2.94 26.87
N HIS A 503 -7.44 3.32 28.08
CA HIS A 503 -8.58 2.74 28.81
C HIS A 503 -9.83 3.63 28.75
N ASP A 504 -9.65 4.95 28.73
CA ASP A 504 -10.71 5.94 28.52
C ASP A 504 -10.26 6.95 27.45
N PRO A 505 -10.49 6.64 26.16
CA PRO A 505 -10.09 7.53 25.07
C PRO A 505 -10.73 8.91 25.16
N ALA A 506 -11.87 9.05 25.84
CA ALA A 506 -12.60 10.31 25.99
C ALA A 506 -12.13 11.14 27.20
N ASN A 507 -11.10 10.70 27.94
CA ASN A 507 -10.62 11.38 29.14
C ASN A 507 -10.03 12.77 28.82
N LYS A 508 -10.81 13.82 29.06
CA LYS A 508 -10.43 15.21 28.75
C LYS A 508 -9.22 15.68 29.57
N GLN A 509 -9.07 15.19 30.79
CA GLN A 509 -8.03 15.63 31.71
C GLN A 509 -6.65 15.11 31.30
N ALA A 510 -6.56 13.82 30.94
CA ALA A 510 -5.33 13.24 30.39
C ALA A 510 -4.85 13.97 29.12
N ARG A 511 -5.76 14.26 28.18
CA ARG A 511 -5.43 15.00 26.94
C ARG A 511 -4.86 16.40 27.24
N SER A 512 -5.54 17.15 28.12
CA SER A 512 -5.09 18.50 28.48
C SER A 512 -3.70 18.52 29.12
N TYR A 513 -3.37 17.53 29.94
CA TYR A 513 -2.06 17.43 30.57
C TYR A 513 -0.94 17.09 29.58
N ILE A 514 -1.20 16.16 28.65
CA ILE A 514 -0.27 15.81 27.57
C ILE A 514 0.04 17.05 26.71
N ASP A 515 -0.98 17.79 26.30
CA ASP A 515 -0.81 18.97 25.43
C ASP A 515 0.05 20.05 26.08
N GLY A 516 -0.22 20.38 27.36
CA GLY A 516 0.55 21.37 28.11
C GLY A 516 2.01 20.95 28.32
N ALA A 517 2.24 19.67 28.63
CA ALA A 517 3.56 19.11 28.83
C ALA A 517 4.42 19.15 27.54
N LEU A 518 3.84 18.76 26.40
CA LEU A 518 4.52 18.82 25.10
C LEU A 518 4.79 20.26 24.64
N GLN A 519 3.93 21.22 24.96
CA GLN A 519 4.19 22.63 24.70
C GLN A 519 5.41 23.11 25.51
N LYS A 520 5.50 22.78 26.79
CA LYS A 520 6.61 23.22 27.64
C LYS A 520 7.96 22.65 27.20
N LYS A 521 7.96 21.39 26.77
CA LYS A 521 9.15 20.73 26.19
C LYS A 521 9.68 21.47 24.96
N ARG A 522 8.79 21.92 24.08
CA ARG A 522 9.14 22.68 22.87
C ARG A 522 9.75 24.05 23.21
N GLU A 523 9.18 24.78 24.16
CA GLU A 523 9.72 26.07 24.62
C GLU A 523 11.15 25.95 25.16
N LEU A 524 11.42 24.93 25.97
CA LEU A 524 12.74 24.71 26.56
C LEU A 524 13.79 24.35 25.50
N LYS A 525 13.42 23.47 24.54
CA LYS A 525 14.31 23.09 23.43
C LYS A 525 14.64 24.30 22.55
N PHE A 526 13.63 25.11 22.23
CA PHE A 526 13.78 26.32 21.43
C PHE A 526 14.74 27.34 22.08
N LYS A 527 14.57 27.60 23.38
CA LYS A 527 15.41 28.56 24.10
C LYS A 527 16.89 28.15 24.08
N LYS A 528 17.15 26.85 24.28
CA LYS A 528 18.50 26.28 24.27
C LYS A 528 19.18 26.41 22.89
N GLU A 529 18.45 26.11 21.81
CA GLU A 529 19.00 26.17 20.45
C GLU A 529 19.40 27.61 20.03
N VAL A 530 18.58 28.61 20.38
CA VAL A 530 18.89 30.02 20.11
C VAL A 530 20.16 30.46 20.86
N GLU A 531 20.29 30.04 22.12
CA GLU A 531 21.45 30.37 22.97
C GLU A 531 22.74 29.73 22.45
N GLU A 532 22.71 28.47 22.03
CA GLU A 532 23.85 27.76 21.44
C GLU A 532 24.33 28.41 20.13
N LEU A 533 23.39 28.80 19.25
CA LEU A 533 23.73 29.49 18.00
C LEU A 533 24.33 30.86 18.24
N TYR A 534 23.76 31.65 19.17
CA TYR A 534 24.23 32.99 19.45
C TYR A 534 25.62 32.99 20.09
N THR A 535 25.80 32.20 21.15
CA THR A 535 27.11 32.07 21.84
C THR A 535 28.18 31.46 20.92
N GLY A 536 27.80 30.45 20.13
CA GLY A 536 28.67 29.86 19.12
C GLY A 536 29.11 30.87 18.05
N ALA A 537 28.21 31.75 17.63
CA ALA A 537 28.54 32.78 16.65
C ALA A 537 29.57 33.79 17.17
N LEU A 538 29.35 34.32 18.37
CA LEU A 538 30.27 35.30 18.98
C LEU A 538 31.68 34.71 19.12
N LYS A 539 31.78 33.47 19.59
CA LYS A 539 33.06 32.76 19.70
C LYS A 539 33.77 32.62 18.35
N ARG A 540 33.05 32.31 17.27
CA ARG A 540 33.63 32.19 15.93
C ARG A 540 34.13 33.52 15.38
N VAL A 541 33.42 34.60 15.65
CA VAL A 541 33.85 35.96 15.27
C VAL A 541 35.13 36.35 16.02
N GLU A 542 35.24 36.02 17.30
CA GLU A 542 36.46 36.22 18.10
C GLU A 542 37.65 35.39 17.57
N GLU A 543 37.41 34.17 17.12
CA GLU A 543 38.41 33.27 16.50
C GLU A 543 38.81 33.69 15.07
N GLY A 544 38.22 34.76 14.50
CA GLY A 544 38.51 35.25 13.16
C GLY A 544 37.67 34.64 12.04
N GLY A 545 36.75 33.71 12.35
CA GLY A 545 35.81 33.10 11.41
C GLY A 545 34.56 33.96 11.20
N VAL A 546 34.73 35.13 10.58
CA VAL A 546 33.66 36.13 10.44
C VAL A 546 32.49 35.61 9.57
N ILE A 547 32.79 34.79 8.55
CA ILE A 547 31.77 34.18 7.70
C ILE A 547 30.95 33.15 8.48
N GLU A 548 31.60 32.25 9.24
CA GLU A 548 30.90 31.25 10.06
C GLU A 548 30.04 31.94 11.13
N GLY A 549 30.57 32.98 11.78
CA GLY A 549 29.84 33.81 12.73
C GLY A 549 28.60 34.48 12.14
N LEU A 550 28.71 35.09 10.96
CA LEU A 550 27.60 35.73 10.25
C LEU A 550 26.46 34.73 9.97
N LEU A 551 26.79 33.52 9.52
CA LEU A 551 25.81 32.48 9.23
C LEU A 551 25.11 31.95 10.48
N LEU A 552 25.84 31.78 11.59
CA LEU A 552 25.26 31.37 12.87
C LEU A 552 24.32 32.45 13.42
N LEU A 553 24.67 33.73 13.31
CA LEU A 553 23.81 34.86 13.70
C LEU A 553 22.56 34.94 12.84
N LYS A 554 22.68 34.73 11.51
CA LYS A 554 21.53 34.67 10.60
C LYS A 554 20.53 33.60 11.04
N ARG A 555 21.01 32.41 11.40
CA ARG A 555 20.17 31.30 11.89
C ARG A 555 19.51 31.63 13.23
N ALA A 556 20.28 32.18 14.18
CA ALA A 556 19.75 32.61 15.46
C ALA A 556 18.66 33.69 15.29
N MET A 557 18.83 34.60 14.34
CA MET A 557 17.86 35.66 14.02
C MET A 557 16.59 35.12 13.37
N ILE A 558 16.69 34.10 12.50
CA ILE A 558 15.51 33.42 11.94
C ILE A 558 14.70 32.73 13.06
N LEU A 559 15.39 32.13 14.03
CA LEU A 559 14.73 31.47 15.16
C LEU A 559 14.14 32.47 16.16
N ASN A 560 14.82 33.59 16.43
CA ASN A 560 14.34 34.63 17.33
C ASN A 560 14.38 36.04 16.67
N PRO A 561 13.43 36.36 15.76
CA PRO A 561 13.43 37.61 15.01
C PRO A 561 13.27 38.88 15.85
N GLY A 562 12.72 38.74 17.07
CA GLY A 562 12.50 39.85 18.00
C GLY A 562 13.73 40.22 18.83
N SER A 563 14.82 39.45 18.77
CA SER A 563 16.04 39.73 19.53
C SER A 563 16.83 40.87 18.91
N GLN A 564 16.80 42.03 19.57
CA GLN A 564 17.61 43.18 19.18
C GLN A 564 19.11 42.91 19.29
N GLU A 565 19.52 42.08 20.25
CA GLU A 565 20.92 41.74 20.50
C GLU A 565 21.52 40.93 19.35
N ILE A 566 20.82 39.87 18.91
CA ILE A 566 21.25 39.03 17.79
C ILE A 566 21.34 39.86 16.50
N ARG A 567 20.34 40.73 16.28
CA ARG A 567 20.30 41.60 15.11
C ARG A 567 21.47 42.57 15.06
N LYS A 568 21.80 43.20 16.19
CA LYS A 568 22.95 44.09 16.30
C LYS A 568 24.26 43.36 15.96
N SER A 569 24.49 42.20 16.55
CA SER A 569 25.69 41.39 16.29
C SER A 569 25.77 40.92 14.83
N PHE A 570 24.62 40.60 14.20
CA PHE A 570 24.54 40.27 12.78
C PHE A 570 24.96 41.46 11.90
N ASP A 571 24.39 42.63 12.14
CA ASP A 571 24.68 43.84 11.36
C ASP A 571 26.16 44.26 11.49
N GLU A 572 26.76 44.12 12.69
CA GLU A 572 28.18 44.38 12.92
C GLU A 572 29.08 43.43 12.10
N CYS A 573 28.78 42.12 12.11
CA CYS A 573 29.53 41.13 11.33
C CYS A 573 29.38 41.36 9.82
N HIS A 574 28.16 41.65 9.37
CA HIS A 574 27.86 41.90 7.97
C HIS A 574 28.61 43.13 7.45
N ASN A 575 28.55 44.25 8.19
CA ASN A 575 29.24 45.48 7.81
C ASN A 575 30.76 45.30 7.77
N LYS A 576 31.33 44.51 8.68
CA LYS A 576 32.77 44.17 8.68
C LYS A 576 33.19 43.45 7.39
N LEU A 577 32.37 42.52 6.89
CA LEU A 577 32.63 41.82 5.63
C LEU A 577 32.44 42.74 4.42
N MET A 578 31.42 43.59 4.42
CA MET A 578 31.15 44.50 3.29
C MET A 578 32.20 45.61 3.11
N GLN A 579 33.00 45.88 4.14
CA GLN A 579 34.11 46.83 4.10
C GLN A 579 35.45 46.20 3.70
N GLU A 580 35.48 44.90 3.39
CA GLU A 580 36.73 44.24 2.95
C GLU A 580 37.23 44.80 1.61
N SER A 581 38.56 44.95 1.54
CA SER A 581 39.24 45.46 0.35
C SER A 581 40.18 44.41 -0.24
N PHE A 582 40.15 44.33 -1.57
CA PHE A 582 40.92 43.39 -2.39
C PHE A 582 42.03 44.09 -3.20
N GLY A 583 42.54 45.22 -2.69
CA GLY A 583 43.76 45.93 -3.13
C GLY A 583 43.79 46.46 -4.58
N GLY A 584 44.00 47.78 -4.73
CA GLY A 584 44.16 48.46 -6.03
C GLY A 584 42.95 49.33 -6.40
N ASP A 585 43.19 50.42 -7.16
CA ASP A 585 42.14 51.31 -7.68
C ASP A 585 41.73 50.95 -9.14
N ASP A 586 42.13 49.77 -9.58
CA ASP A 586 41.88 49.24 -10.92
C ASP A 586 40.52 48.56 -11.07
N VAL A 587 40.04 48.47 -12.31
CA VAL A 587 38.74 47.88 -12.66
C VAL A 587 38.62 46.44 -12.16
N GLU A 588 39.71 45.68 -12.13
CA GLU A 588 39.69 44.29 -11.67
C GLU A 588 39.48 44.18 -10.16
N SER A 589 40.00 45.13 -9.37
CA SER A 589 39.75 45.24 -7.92
C SER A 589 38.29 45.54 -7.61
N ALA A 590 37.67 46.46 -8.36
CA ALA A 590 36.25 46.77 -8.24
C ALA A 590 35.36 45.56 -8.60
N LEU A 591 35.69 44.83 -9.68
CA LEU A 591 34.99 43.61 -10.08
C LEU A 591 35.14 42.48 -9.05
N THR A 592 36.30 42.38 -8.40
CA THR A 592 36.56 41.39 -7.34
C THR A 592 35.74 41.69 -6.09
N ALA A 593 35.67 42.97 -5.69
CA ALA A 593 34.82 43.41 -4.58
C ALA A 593 33.33 43.19 -4.87
N GLU A 594 32.87 43.49 -6.09
CA GLU A 594 31.48 43.24 -6.50
C GLU A 594 31.14 41.74 -6.49
N ALA A 595 32.04 40.89 -6.97
CA ALA A 595 31.87 39.44 -6.91
C ALA A 595 31.89 38.91 -5.47
N PHE A 596 32.72 39.50 -4.60
CA PHE A 596 32.74 39.17 -3.17
C PHE A 596 31.39 39.47 -2.52
N GLN A 597 30.86 40.68 -2.70
CA GLN A 597 29.56 41.11 -2.17
C GLN A 597 28.42 40.23 -2.69
N LYS A 598 28.36 39.97 -4.01
CA LYS A 598 27.38 39.05 -4.60
C LYS A 598 27.45 37.65 -4.01
N GLY A 599 28.66 37.17 -3.70
CA GLY A 599 28.83 35.89 -3.03
C GLY A 599 28.35 35.92 -1.58
N ILE A 600 28.57 37.00 -0.82
CA ILE A 600 28.01 37.16 0.54
C ILE A 600 26.48 37.14 0.51
N ASP A 601 25.85 37.82 -0.45
CA ASP A 601 24.38 37.79 -0.61
C ASP A 601 23.89 36.36 -0.83
N LYS A 602 24.55 35.59 -1.72
CA LYS A 602 24.22 34.18 -1.97
C LYS A 602 24.49 33.30 -0.76
N LEU A 603 25.53 33.60 0.00
CA LEU A 603 25.89 32.86 1.19
C LEU A 603 24.87 33.06 2.32
N LEU A 604 24.28 34.25 2.44
CA LEU A 604 23.18 34.54 3.38
C LEU A 604 21.89 33.79 3.05
N ASP A 605 21.72 33.39 1.78
CA ASP A 605 20.66 32.48 1.31
C ASP A 605 21.06 30.98 1.46
N GLU A 606 22.20 30.70 2.09
CA GLU A 606 22.82 29.36 2.20
C GLU A 606 23.15 28.70 0.84
N ASP A 607 23.35 29.50 -0.22
CA ASP A 607 23.77 29.05 -1.56
C ASP A 607 25.31 29.03 -1.69
N TYR A 608 25.93 28.05 -1.03
CA TYR A 608 27.39 27.87 -1.00
C TYR A 608 27.99 27.61 -2.39
N MET A 609 27.28 26.88 -3.26
CA MET A 609 27.78 26.50 -4.59
C MET A 609 27.85 27.68 -5.54
N THR A 610 26.82 28.53 -5.57
CA THR A 610 26.87 29.77 -6.35
C THR A 610 27.90 30.74 -5.78
N THR A 611 28.03 30.82 -4.44
CA THR A 611 29.07 31.63 -3.78
C THR A 611 30.47 31.21 -4.25
N ILE A 612 30.80 29.93 -4.18
CA ILE A 612 32.09 29.38 -4.63
C ILE A 612 32.30 29.64 -6.12
N LYS A 613 31.26 29.50 -6.95
CA LYS A 613 31.33 29.74 -8.40
C LYS A 613 31.63 31.20 -8.73
N GLU A 614 30.96 32.14 -8.08
CA GLU A 614 31.17 33.58 -8.29
C GLU A 614 32.57 34.01 -7.82
N TRP A 615 33.02 33.54 -6.66
CA TRP A 615 34.37 33.84 -6.18
C TRP A 615 35.46 33.19 -7.02
N LYS A 616 35.23 31.98 -7.53
CA LYS A 616 36.16 31.30 -8.45
C LYS A 616 36.36 32.11 -9.75
N LYS A 617 35.29 32.66 -10.35
CA LYS A 617 35.40 33.53 -11.53
C LYS A 617 36.24 34.78 -11.25
N ALA A 618 36.11 35.36 -10.06
CA ALA A 618 36.91 36.52 -9.66
C ALA A 618 38.39 36.13 -9.42
N ILE A 619 38.65 34.98 -8.80
CA ILE A 619 40.01 34.44 -8.60
C ILE A 619 40.68 34.11 -9.95
N GLU A 620 39.94 33.61 -10.95
CA GLU A 620 40.48 33.36 -12.29
C GLU A 620 40.98 34.64 -12.97
N LYS A 621 40.35 35.78 -12.69
CA LYS A 621 40.77 37.10 -13.18
C LYS A 621 41.93 37.69 -12.37
N ARG A 622 41.99 37.44 -11.05
CA ARG A 622 43.12 37.82 -10.18
C ARG A 622 43.67 36.63 -9.37
N PRO A 623 44.50 35.78 -9.99
CA PRO A 623 44.99 34.55 -9.34
C PRO A 623 45.90 34.79 -8.12
N LEU A 624 46.42 35.99 -7.94
CA LEU A 624 47.29 36.36 -6.82
C LEU A 624 46.52 36.88 -5.60
N GLU A 625 45.19 37.05 -5.69
CA GLU A 625 44.37 37.54 -4.58
C GLU A 625 44.19 36.44 -3.51
N LYS A 626 45.03 36.49 -2.48
CA LYS A 626 45.07 35.46 -1.43
C LYS A 626 43.85 35.53 -0.51
N LYS A 627 43.34 36.72 -0.17
CA LYS A 627 42.22 36.86 0.77
C LYS A 627 40.95 36.18 0.25
N LEU A 628 40.62 36.39 -1.03
CA LEU A 628 39.43 35.79 -1.63
C LEU A 628 39.52 34.26 -1.70
N LYS A 629 40.72 33.72 -1.93
CA LYS A 629 40.97 32.26 -1.86
C LYS A 629 40.74 31.72 -0.46
N ASP A 630 41.26 32.41 0.57
CA ASP A 630 41.11 32.00 1.96
C ASP A 630 39.62 31.98 2.37
N TYR A 631 38.83 32.98 1.97
CA TYR A 631 37.37 32.98 2.18
C TYR A 631 36.66 31.86 1.42
N MET A 632 37.05 31.58 0.17
CA MET A 632 36.46 30.49 -0.60
C MET A 632 36.73 29.13 0.05
N GLU A 633 37.92 28.89 0.59
CA GLU A 633 38.23 27.66 1.33
C GLU A 633 37.47 27.59 2.68
N GLU A 634 37.29 28.73 3.36
CA GLU A 634 36.44 28.80 4.55
C GLU A 634 35.00 28.39 4.23
N VAL A 635 34.42 28.90 3.14
CA VAL A 635 33.07 28.55 2.68
C VAL A 635 32.93 27.07 2.34
N LYS A 636 33.94 26.44 1.69
CA LYS A 636 33.95 25.00 1.44
C LYS A 636 33.95 24.17 2.72
N ARG A 637 34.72 24.60 3.73
CA ARG A 637 34.75 23.94 5.05
C ARG A 637 33.41 24.06 5.76
N ILE A 638 32.79 25.24 5.73
CA ILE A 638 31.46 25.49 6.32
C ILE A 638 30.42 24.63 5.63
N TYR A 639 30.43 24.57 4.29
CA TYR A 639 29.53 23.73 3.50
C TYR A 639 29.61 22.25 3.92
N LYS A 640 30.83 21.68 3.99
CA LYS A 640 31.03 20.29 4.38
C LYS A 640 30.52 20.00 5.79
N LYS A 641 30.87 20.86 6.75
CA LYS A 641 30.41 20.74 8.15
C LYS A 641 28.89 20.83 8.25
N ARG A 642 28.27 21.73 7.49
CA ARG A 642 26.82 21.91 7.47
C ARG A 642 26.09 20.69 6.91
N LEU A 643 26.62 20.08 5.86
CA LEU A 643 26.10 18.81 5.34
C LEU A 643 26.15 17.72 6.40
N GLU A 644 27.30 17.53 7.05
CA GLU A 644 27.47 16.53 8.12
C GLU A 644 26.47 16.74 9.27
N GLU A 645 26.27 17.98 9.73
CA GLU A 645 25.28 18.32 10.77
C GLU A 645 23.84 17.97 10.35
N LEU A 646 23.47 18.26 9.10
CA LEU A 646 22.11 18.00 8.60
C LEU A 646 21.86 16.51 8.41
N MET A 647 22.87 15.78 7.92
CA MET A 647 22.83 14.32 7.79
C MET A 647 22.68 13.66 9.16
N GLN A 648 23.47 14.09 10.15
CA GLN A 648 23.38 13.58 11.51
C GLN A 648 22.01 13.84 12.14
N LYS A 649 21.44 15.04 11.94
CA LYS A 649 20.08 15.36 12.40
C LYS A 649 19.02 14.53 11.71
N ALA A 650 19.13 14.30 10.40
CA ALA A 650 18.22 13.43 9.66
C ALA A 650 18.24 12.00 10.23
N ASP A 651 19.43 11.44 10.46
CA ASP A 651 19.60 10.11 11.08
C ASP A 651 19.08 10.04 12.53
N GLU A 652 19.27 11.10 13.32
CA GLU A 652 18.74 11.18 14.69
C GLU A 652 17.22 11.18 14.69
N TYR A 653 16.58 12.06 13.90
CA TYR A 653 15.13 12.10 13.79
C TYR A 653 14.55 10.80 13.27
N TYR A 654 15.23 10.15 12.33
CA TYR A 654 14.81 8.84 11.84
C TYR A 654 14.88 7.75 12.92
N ARG A 655 15.95 7.72 13.72
CA ARG A 655 16.06 6.81 14.87
C ARG A 655 15.00 7.06 15.93
N GLU A 656 14.66 8.32 16.17
CA GLU A 656 13.56 8.74 17.05
C GLU A 656 12.16 8.48 16.46
N LYS A 657 12.08 7.95 15.23
CA LYS A 657 10.84 7.75 14.44
C LYS A 657 10.07 9.06 14.18
N ASN A 658 10.75 10.19 14.22
CA ASN A 658 10.20 11.50 13.87
C ASN A 658 10.38 11.77 12.38
N ILE A 659 9.50 11.15 11.58
CA ILE A 659 9.58 11.14 10.11
C ILE A 659 9.48 12.55 9.50
N LEU A 660 8.68 13.44 10.11
CA LEU A 660 8.52 14.82 9.65
C LEU A 660 9.82 15.61 9.73
N ASP A 661 10.47 15.57 10.90
CA ASP A 661 11.71 16.31 11.11
C ASP A 661 12.88 15.67 10.33
N ALA A 662 12.89 14.34 10.18
CA ALA A 662 13.86 13.61 9.35
C ALA A 662 13.76 14.02 7.87
N MET A 663 12.54 14.09 7.33
CA MET A 663 12.33 14.49 5.94
C MET A 663 12.57 15.99 5.73
N SER A 664 12.24 16.83 6.70
CA SER A 664 12.57 18.26 6.68
C SER A 664 14.09 18.48 6.63
N ALA A 665 14.86 17.76 7.44
CA ALA A 665 16.32 17.79 7.41
C ALA A 665 16.88 17.29 6.07
N THR A 666 16.32 16.20 5.53
CA THR A 666 16.73 15.62 4.24
C THR A 666 16.44 16.55 3.06
N ASN A 667 15.25 17.15 3.01
CA ASN A 667 14.90 18.11 1.96
C ASN A 667 15.77 19.36 2.02
N ARG A 668 16.17 19.80 3.21
CA ARG A 668 17.16 20.88 3.36
C ARG A 668 18.47 20.50 2.69
N ILE A 669 18.99 19.28 2.92
CA ILE A 669 20.19 18.78 2.22
C ILE A 669 20.02 18.87 0.70
N LEU A 670 18.88 18.44 0.15
CA LEU A 670 18.61 18.47 -1.29
C LEU A 670 18.42 19.88 -1.87
N VAL A 671 18.02 20.86 -1.05
CA VAL A 671 18.03 22.27 -1.45
C VAL A 671 19.46 22.79 -1.56
N PHE A 672 20.37 22.34 -0.68
CA PHE A 672 21.78 22.75 -0.69
C PHE A 672 22.62 22.01 -1.74
N ASP A 673 22.39 20.71 -1.88
CA ASP A 673 23.10 19.78 -2.76
C ASP A 673 22.09 18.80 -3.39
N PRO A 674 21.48 19.18 -4.54
CA PRO A 674 20.47 18.36 -5.21
C PRO A 674 20.97 16.99 -5.66
N ALA A 675 22.28 16.80 -5.78
CA ALA A 675 22.92 15.56 -6.20
C ALA A 675 23.44 14.73 -5.00
N ASN A 676 23.14 15.13 -3.76
CA ASN A 676 23.64 14.46 -2.57
C ASN A 676 23.12 13.01 -2.47
N GLU A 677 24.01 12.04 -2.67
CA GLU A 677 23.65 10.61 -2.69
C GLU A 677 23.03 10.14 -1.37
N TYR A 678 23.51 10.65 -0.23
CA TYR A 678 22.93 10.31 1.06
C TYR A 678 21.49 10.79 1.14
N ALA A 679 21.20 12.05 0.83
CA ALA A 679 19.85 12.59 0.96
C ALA A 679 18.88 11.99 -0.07
N LEU A 680 19.32 11.70 -1.30
CA LEU A 680 18.51 11.03 -2.31
C LEU A 680 18.18 9.58 -1.91
N LYS A 681 19.17 8.84 -1.38
CA LYS A 681 18.97 7.49 -0.85
C LYS A 681 18.05 7.52 0.37
N PHE A 682 18.30 8.43 1.31
CA PHE A 682 17.50 8.58 2.52
C PHE A 682 16.05 8.96 2.20
N GLN A 683 15.83 9.86 1.24
CA GLN A 683 14.50 10.21 0.76
C GLN A 683 13.78 9.01 0.13
N ARG A 684 14.49 8.15 -0.63
CA ARG A 684 13.94 6.90 -1.18
C ARG A 684 13.58 5.91 -0.07
N ASP A 685 14.44 5.76 0.93
CA ASP A 685 14.27 4.79 2.03
C ASP A 685 13.17 5.22 3.02
N ILE A 686 13.01 6.52 3.26
CA ILE A 686 12.00 7.07 4.17
C ILE A 686 10.61 7.25 3.51
N LYS A 687 10.53 7.29 2.17
CA LYS A 687 9.27 7.51 1.43
C LYS A 687 8.12 6.57 1.81
N PRO A 688 8.33 5.25 2.04
CA PRO A 688 7.27 4.35 2.51
C PRO A 688 6.76 4.77 3.91
N LEU A 689 7.66 5.13 4.82
CA LEU A 689 7.33 5.55 6.18
C LEU A 689 6.63 6.92 6.20
N VAL A 690 7.01 7.83 5.31
CA VAL A 690 6.32 9.12 5.11
C VAL A 690 4.89 8.88 4.65
N SER A 691 4.67 7.97 3.71
CA SER A 691 3.34 7.65 3.18
C SER A 691 2.43 7.07 4.27
N GLU A 692 2.97 6.19 5.11
CA GLU A 692 2.27 5.61 6.27
C GLU A 692 1.91 6.68 7.32
N GLU A 693 2.84 7.58 7.67
CA GLU A 693 2.59 8.65 8.64
C GLU A 693 1.64 9.74 8.09
N VAL A 694 1.69 10.02 6.78
CA VAL A 694 0.73 10.90 6.08
C VAL A 694 -0.68 10.35 6.19
N GLU A 695 -0.88 9.07 5.89
CA GLU A 695 -2.21 8.45 5.95
C GLU A 695 -2.75 8.44 7.38
N LYS A 696 -1.92 8.07 8.36
CA LYS A 696 -2.26 8.08 9.77
C LYS A 696 -2.64 9.48 10.27
N THR A 697 -1.78 10.48 10.01
CA THR A 697 -2.01 11.87 10.45
C THR A 697 -3.25 12.48 9.78
N TYR A 698 -3.49 12.15 8.50
CA TYR A 698 -4.69 12.60 7.79
C TYR A 698 -5.96 11.98 8.37
N LYS A 699 -5.95 10.68 8.72
CA LYS A 699 -7.06 10.01 9.42
C LYS A 699 -7.36 10.67 10.76
N GLU A 700 -6.34 10.90 11.59
CA GLU A 700 -6.47 11.63 12.86
C GLU A 700 -7.09 13.02 12.64
N ALA A 701 -6.67 13.73 11.60
CA ALA A 701 -7.22 15.03 11.26
C ALA A 701 -8.71 14.97 10.89
N MET A 702 -9.15 13.94 10.16
CA MET A 702 -10.55 13.77 9.76
C MET A 702 -11.44 13.36 10.93
N GLU A 703 -10.91 12.58 11.87
CA GLU A 703 -11.63 12.28 13.10
C GLU A 703 -11.84 13.55 13.95
N LEU A 704 -10.80 14.36 14.13
CA LEU A 704 -10.89 15.65 14.80
C LEU A 704 -11.85 16.61 14.09
N PHE A 705 -11.84 16.60 12.75
CA PHE A 705 -12.76 17.40 11.93
C PHE A 705 -14.22 16.96 12.15
N GLY A 706 -14.49 15.66 12.18
CA GLY A 706 -15.82 15.10 12.49
C GLY A 706 -16.30 15.43 13.90
N GLN A 707 -15.38 15.50 14.87
CA GLN A 707 -15.64 15.94 16.25
C GLN A 707 -15.77 17.47 16.39
N SER A 708 -15.77 18.24 15.30
CA SER A 708 -15.78 19.72 15.29
C SER A 708 -14.58 20.37 15.99
N ARG A 709 -13.47 19.64 16.20
CA ARG A 709 -12.21 20.15 16.78
C ARG A 709 -11.34 20.78 15.70
N LEU A 710 -11.86 21.82 15.05
CA LEU A 710 -11.31 22.39 13.81
C LEU A 710 -9.87 22.92 13.93
N LYS A 711 -9.48 23.48 15.08
CA LYS A 711 -8.09 23.97 15.31
C LYS A 711 -7.07 22.83 15.32
N GLU A 712 -7.44 21.69 15.90
CA GLU A 712 -6.57 20.52 15.99
C GLU A 712 -6.54 19.75 14.66
N ALA A 713 -7.69 19.64 13.99
CA ALA A 713 -7.78 19.13 12.63
C ALA A 713 -6.91 19.94 11.65
N LYS A 714 -6.92 21.28 11.78
CA LYS A 714 -6.04 22.16 11.01
C LYS A 714 -4.57 21.84 11.23
N ALA A 715 -4.13 21.72 12.49
CA ALA A 715 -2.73 21.43 12.81
C ALA A 715 -2.26 20.09 12.22
N ARG A 716 -3.11 19.06 12.24
CA ARG A 716 -2.82 17.74 11.65
C ARG A 716 -2.79 17.79 10.12
N ILE A 717 -3.72 18.50 9.48
CA ILE A 717 -3.72 18.71 8.02
C ILE A 717 -2.47 19.48 7.56
N GLU A 718 -2.05 20.50 8.31
CA GLU A 718 -0.81 21.23 8.01
C GLU A 718 0.44 20.34 8.16
N SER A 719 0.41 19.37 9.09
CA SER A 719 1.47 18.36 9.20
C SER A 719 1.51 17.43 8.00
N VAL A 720 0.34 16.98 7.50
CA VAL A 720 0.23 16.19 6.27
C VAL A 720 0.82 16.95 5.07
N LEU A 721 0.50 18.23 4.91
CA LEU A 721 1.02 19.04 3.80
C LEU A 721 2.50 19.40 3.94
N ARG A 722 3.07 19.35 5.14
CA ARG A 722 4.53 19.43 5.33
C ARG A 722 5.23 18.15 4.91
N LEU A 723 4.59 16.99 5.12
CA LEU A 723 5.10 15.71 4.66
C LEU A 723 4.95 15.55 3.14
N GLU A 724 3.79 15.89 2.62
CA GLU A 724 3.46 15.76 1.20
C GLU A 724 2.76 17.03 0.70
N PRO A 725 3.52 18.04 0.25
CA PRO A 725 2.96 19.31 -0.22
C PRO A 725 1.97 19.16 -1.39
N GLY A 726 2.12 18.09 -2.18
CA GLY A 726 1.23 17.74 -3.29
C GLY A 726 -0.06 17.02 -2.90
N HIS A 727 -0.31 16.79 -1.60
CA HIS A 727 -1.47 16.03 -1.14
C HIS A 727 -2.78 16.82 -1.32
N MET A 728 -3.40 16.67 -2.50
CA MET A 728 -4.57 17.42 -2.98
C MET A 728 -5.74 17.43 -1.99
N THR A 729 -6.03 16.30 -1.36
CA THR A 729 -7.16 16.12 -0.41
C THR A 729 -6.96 16.93 0.87
N ALA A 730 -5.78 16.84 1.49
CA ALA A 730 -5.38 17.67 2.61
C ALA A 730 -5.37 19.16 2.27
N SER A 731 -4.93 19.54 1.06
CA SER A 731 -4.93 20.94 0.63
C SER A 731 -6.35 21.51 0.46
N LYS A 732 -7.25 20.74 -0.15
CA LYS A 732 -8.68 21.08 -0.25
C LYS A 732 -9.34 21.18 1.13
N ARG A 733 -9.02 20.25 2.02
CA ARG A 733 -9.59 20.20 3.37
C ARG A 733 -9.04 21.31 4.28
N LEU A 734 -7.78 21.72 4.10
CA LEU A 734 -7.22 22.89 4.78
C LEU A 734 -8.00 24.16 4.42
N LYS A 735 -8.36 24.33 3.14
CA LYS A 735 -9.21 25.46 2.69
C LYS A 735 -10.58 25.42 3.39
N GLU A 736 -11.24 24.28 3.39
CA GLU A 736 -12.54 24.11 4.07
C GLU A 736 -12.46 24.37 5.59
N ILE A 737 -11.42 23.87 6.25
CA ILE A 737 -11.19 24.11 7.68
C ILE A 737 -10.95 25.61 7.95
N ASN A 738 -10.17 26.29 7.09
CA ASN A 738 -9.91 27.72 7.22
C ASN A 738 -11.18 28.56 7.00
N GLU A 739 -12.03 28.19 6.04
CA GLU A 739 -13.34 28.83 5.79
C GLU A 739 -14.26 28.69 7.02
N ARG A 740 -14.39 27.47 7.57
CA ARG A 740 -15.21 27.23 8.77
C ARG A 740 -14.66 27.91 10.03
N LEU A 741 -13.34 28.01 10.18
CA LEU A 741 -12.71 28.73 11.29
C LEU A 741 -12.88 30.25 11.16
N ALA A 742 -12.96 30.78 9.94
CA ALA A 742 -13.23 32.19 9.70
C ALA A 742 -14.66 32.57 10.10
N THR A 743 -15.64 31.71 9.81
CA THR A 743 -17.05 31.90 10.21
C THR A 743 -17.32 31.72 11.72
N LEU A 744 -16.34 31.22 12.48
CA LEU A 744 -16.42 31.06 13.95
C LEU A 744 -15.69 32.17 14.73
N LYS A 745 -15.02 33.09 14.02
CA LYS A 745 -14.36 34.27 14.60
C LYS A 745 -15.24 35.53 14.57
N GLU A 746 -16.38 35.46 13.90
CA GLU A 746 -17.56 36.33 14.07
C GLU A 746 -18.49 35.68 15.11
#